data_AF-A0A398BTP3-F1
#
_entry.id   AF-A0A398BTP3-F1
#
_cell.length_a   1.000
_cell.length_b   1.000
_cell.length_c   1.000
_cell.angle_alpha   90.00
_cell.angle_beta   90.00
_cell.angle_gamma   90.00
#
_symmetry.space_group_name_H-M   'P 1'
#
loop_
_entity.id
_entity.type
_entity.pdbx_description
1 polymer ?
#
loop_
_entity_poly.entity_id
_entity_poly.type
_entity_poly.pdbx_seq_one_letter_code
_entity_poly.pdbx_strand_id
1 'polypeptide(L)'
;MLCRSRRSAANAPCDDGGESDDRQAAGTRRAAGADGSLCRNAGPDRGIARGNDAACPDHTENGRRTGGRGCRDRGRFRQYAGLTPQSRRERAGDPSPKTAAKAWSDSKTGRGGIANRPVWRLTAPMCKGAGMAENGHPVRLEHRDTVAVLVLDSAPVNALGKGLRAAILAALTKAEADPAITAIVIRAEGRSFPVGADISEFGQPPADPALPDLCDRIEACTKPVVAAIHGTALGGGLELALAAHARVALASARVGFPEVTLGILPGAGGTQRLPRLIGAEHALRLMLGGKPVQAAEALALGLLDEVVEDGLEAAALRRAQAMAGQPFLRSSDRTDGLRDGIAFHRAIASARTKVERGRLPAPARIVDCVEAAQLLPFDMGQAFERAAFDDLVGTPEAQALRHAFFAERGAQRLPVGTVSPPAPRRIGIFGARTADLALPALMAGLEVVLVDPNRPRLVEALERIATAQERQVTEGHMQPAARDAQWARLTPALGAAALEGCELVLLGEAGFLAEAVEATMPGTTLALIGRADLAADAARMADILGFRPAGGRLIEVVAGPQTSGAAQARAIALARRLGMEALRCAAPGGIGARVMAKGRAAVAYLIAQGETPAALAGALLDYGLKSLVPDAPEQPAAAVVPRLSGRVLGAMANEGARLLGEGLVARPSDVDFALMAGNGFARWQGGPMFWADRRGPILLRHDLQGWAEERPDLWSPAPLIEDLGARGGHFADLNR
;
A
#
# COMPACT_ATOMS: atom_id res chain seq x y z
N MET A 1 37.57 -55.58 -16.55
CA MET A 1 38.78 -54.97 -17.17
C MET A 1 38.71 -53.47 -16.84
N LEU A 2 39.74 -52.76 -16.37
CA LEU A 2 41.14 -53.13 -16.09
C LEU A 2 41.60 -52.76 -14.66
N CYS A 3 42.81 -53.20 -14.33
CA CYS A 3 43.65 -52.95 -13.13
C CYS A 3 44.01 -51.47 -12.86
N ARG A 4 44.64 -51.05 -11.74
CA ARG A 4 44.75 -51.50 -10.31
C ARG A 4 45.71 -50.55 -9.56
N SER A 5 45.43 -50.25 -8.27
CA SER A 5 46.42 -49.85 -7.22
C SER A 5 47.20 -48.52 -7.44
N ARG A 6 47.90 -47.86 -6.50
CA ARG A 6 48.39 -48.06 -5.10
C ARG A 6 48.23 -46.68 -4.36
N ARG A 7 48.54 -46.34 -3.09
CA ARG A 7 48.86 -46.84 -1.71
C ARG A 7 49.00 -45.54 -0.83
N SER A 8 49.27 -45.46 0.48
CA SER A 8 48.95 -46.16 1.76
C SER A 8 49.85 -45.51 2.85
N ALA A 9 49.54 -45.34 4.14
CA ALA A 9 48.51 -45.93 5.02
C ALA A 9 48.12 -44.92 6.15
N ALA A 10 47.27 -45.26 7.16
CA ALA A 10 47.60 -45.67 8.55
C ALA A 10 48.49 -44.70 9.38
N ASN A 11 48.29 -44.48 10.70
CA ASN A 11 47.28 -45.01 11.63
C ASN A 11 47.07 -44.07 12.85
N ALA A 12 46.04 -44.34 13.67
CA ALA A 12 45.82 -43.82 15.04
C ALA A 12 46.02 -44.99 16.07
N PRO A 13 45.60 -44.95 17.37
CA PRO A 13 45.07 -43.87 18.23
C PRO A 13 45.66 -43.87 19.69
N CYS A 14 44.95 -43.24 20.64
CA CYS A 14 44.68 -43.68 22.04
C CYS A 14 45.44 -43.15 23.29
N ASP A 15 44.61 -42.92 24.33
CA ASP A 15 44.70 -43.13 25.80
C ASP A 15 45.39 -42.15 26.80
N ASP A 16 44.52 -41.63 27.69
CA ASP A 16 44.51 -41.55 29.18
C ASP A 16 45.57 -40.85 30.07
N GLY A 17 45.04 -40.22 31.14
CA GLY A 17 45.73 -39.84 32.39
C GLY A 17 46.37 -38.44 32.43
N GLY A 18 46.50 -37.75 33.57
CA GLY A 18 45.98 -38.01 34.93
C GLY A 18 46.67 -37.15 36.01
N GLU A 19 45.89 -36.37 36.77
CA GLU A 19 46.15 -35.72 38.08
C GLU A 19 47.52 -35.10 38.49
N SER A 20 47.46 -33.82 38.91
CA SER A 20 48.20 -33.16 40.04
C SER A 20 49.75 -33.03 39.98
N ASP A 21 50.45 -32.20 40.78
CA ASP A 21 50.03 -31.21 41.80
C ASP A 21 51.06 -30.04 41.99
N ASP A 22 50.59 -28.99 42.67
CA ASP A 22 51.29 -28.11 43.65
C ASP A 22 52.39 -27.04 43.33
N ARG A 23 52.30 -25.94 44.11
CA ARG A 23 53.33 -24.96 44.62
C ARG A 23 53.99 -23.81 43.80
N GLN A 24 53.65 -22.60 44.26
CA GLN A 24 54.55 -21.50 44.76
C GLN A 24 55.38 -20.63 43.76
N ALA A 25 55.72 -19.36 44.05
CA ALA A 25 55.20 -18.34 45.00
C ALA A 25 55.79 -16.92 44.74
N ALA A 26 55.13 -15.88 45.31
CA ALA A 26 55.55 -14.46 45.42
C ALA A 26 55.68 -13.67 44.08
N GLY A 27 55.45 -12.35 44.00
CA GLY A 27 55.07 -11.28 44.96
C GLY A 27 54.97 -9.94 44.19
N THR A 28 54.82 -8.71 44.71
CA THR A 28 54.40 -8.04 45.99
C THR A 28 54.58 -6.51 45.72
N ARG A 29 53.85 -5.48 46.19
CA ARG A 29 52.78 -5.18 47.20
C ARG A 29 52.18 -3.77 46.83
N ARG A 30 51.24 -3.09 47.51
CA ARG A 30 50.64 -3.27 48.86
C ARG A 30 49.10 -3.07 48.91
N ALA A 31 48.62 -1.98 49.50
CA ALA A 31 47.25 -1.68 49.99
C ALA A 31 47.19 -0.19 50.42
N ALA A 32 46.11 0.44 50.91
CA ALA A 32 44.78 0.00 51.40
C ALA A 32 43.71 1.10 51.11
N GLY A 33 42.44 1.09 51.57
CA GLY A 33 41.70 0.20 52.50
C GLY A 33 40.18 0.50 52.42
N ALA A 34 39.29 -0.45 52.70
CA ALA A 34 38.75 -0.80 54.05
C ALA A 34 37.65 0.19 54.52
N ASP A 35 36.49 -0.20 55.08
CA ASP A 35 35.90 -1.48 55.53
C ASP A 35 34.45 -1.60 54.98
N GLY A 36 33.59 -2.63 55.16
CA GLY A 36 33.50 -3.87 55.95
C GLY A 36 32.00 -4.09 56.33
N SER A 37 31.46 -5.26 56.70
CA SER A 37 31.95 -6.64 56.86
C SER A 37 30.76 -7.64 56.74
N LEU A 38 31.00 -8.97 56.77
CA LEU A 38 29.97 -10.03 56.61
C LEU A 38 29.47 -10.60 57.94
N CYS A 39 28.31 -11.28 57.95
CA CYS A 39 28.20 -12.68 58.44
C CYS A 39 26.86 -13.39 58.11
N ARG A 40 26.76 -14.69 58.45
CA ARG A 40 25.63 -15.62 58.18
C ARG A 40 25.21 -16.36 59.45
N ASN A 41 23.96 -16.87 59.55
CA ASN A 41 23.62 -18.29 59.82
C ASN A 41 22.18 -18.55 60.35
N ALA A 42 21.67 -19.76 60.03
CA ALA A 42 20.74 -20.63 60.78
C ALA A 42 19.27 -20.21 61.10
N GLY A 43 18.37 -21.20 61.08
CA GLY A 43 17.10 -21.26 61.83
C GLY A 43 17.26 -22.09 63.14
N PRO A 44 16.20 -22.63 63.80
CA PRO A 44 14.91 -23.06 63.23
C PRO A 44 13.61 -22.85 64.07
N ASP A 45 12.46 -23.15 63.45
CA ASP A 45 11.19 -23.79 63.91
C ASP A 45 10.57 -23.61 65.34
N ARG A 46 9.21 -23.49 65.40
CA ARG A 46 8.23 -23.55 66.54
C ARG A 46 8.22 -22.40 67.58
N GLY A 47 7.09 -22.02 68.21
CA GLY A 47 5.66 -22.34 68.04
C GLY A 47 4.75 -21.99 69.26
N ILE A 48 3.42 -22.16 69.14
CA ILE A 48 2.36 -22.32 70.20
C ILE A 48 1.50 -21.10 70.69
N ALA A 49 0.22 -21.09 70.25
CA ALA A 49 -1.07 -20.79 70.93
C ALA A 49 -1.34 -19.42 71.63
N ARG A 50 -2.59 -18.98 71.92
CA ARG A 50 -3.99 -19.55 71.88
C ARG A 50 -4.93 -18.51 71.19
N GLY A 51 -6.23 -18.69 70.91
CA GLY A 51 -7.28 -19.73 71.12
C GLY A 51 -8.47 -19.38 70.17
N ASN A 52 -9.75 -19.75 70.36
CA ASN A 52 -10.46 -20.61 71.33
C ASN A 52 -11.78 -21.17 70.66
N ASP A 53 -12.43 -22.15 71.30
CA ASP A 53 -13.85 -22.56 71.13
C ASP A 53 -14.37 -23.28 69.85
N ALA A 54 -14.25 -24.62 69.91
CA ALA A 54 -15.37 -25.59 69.98
C ALA A 54 -16.24 -26.00 68.76
N ALA A 55 -16.02 -27.26 68.37
CA ALA A 55 -17.01 -28.35 68.18
C ALA A 55 -17.87 -28.48 66.90
N CYS A 56 -17.71 -29.64 66.25
CA CYS A 56 -18.60 -30.30 65.28
C CYS A 56 -19.60 -31.25 66.04
N PRO A 57 -20.61 -31.94 65.43
CA PRO A 57 -20.43 -32.86 64.29
C PRO A 57 -21.58 -32.81 63.24
N ASP A 58 -21.88 -33.94 62.59
CA ASP A 58 -22.36 -34.08 61.20
C ASP A 58 -23.82 -34.62 61.07
N HIS A 59 -24.33 -34.60 59.83
CA HIS A 59 -25.42 -35.38 59.22
C HIS A 59 -26.87 -34.87 59.17
N THR A 60 -27.53 -35.38 58.12
CA THR A 60 -28.97 -35.47 57.77
C THR A 60 -29.56 -34.41 56.82
N GLU A 61 -30.55 -34.89 56.05
CA GLU A 61 -31.03 -34.33 54.78
C GLU A 61 -32.29 -33.46 54.89
N ASN A 62 -32.74 -32.96 53.73
CA ASN A 62 -34.15 -32.70 53.38
C ASN A 62 -34.87 -31.51 54.05
N GLY A 63 -35.60 -30.73 53.22
CA GLY A 63 -36.92 -30.24 53.68
C GLY A 63 -37.40 -28.82 53.36
N ARG A 64 -37.39 -28.38 52.09
CA ARG A 64 -38.42 -27.48 51.49
C ARG A 64 -38.80 -26.13 52.18
N ARG A 65 -38.70 -25.05 51.37
CA ARG A 65 -39.53 -23.80 51.42
C ARG A 65 -39.27 -22.87 52.63
N THR A 66 -39.44 -21.54 52.55
CA THR A 66 -39.96 -20.66 51.47
C THR A 66 -39.37 -19.25 51.55
N GLY A 67 -39.26 -18.55 50.42
CA GLY A 67 -39.52 -17.10 50.38
C GLY A 67 -38.36 -16.11 50.25
N GLY A 68 -38.19 -15.56 49.04
CA GLY A 68 -38.38 -14.12 48.86
C GLY A 68 -37.17 -13.17 48.84
N ARG A 69 -36.74 -12.81 47.62
CA ARG A 69 -36.07 -11.56 47.21
C ARG A 69 -34.61 -11.37 47.71
N GLY A 70 -33.66 -10.97 46.85
CA GLY A 70 -33.76 -10.75 45.40
C GLY A 70 -32.44 -10.24 44.82
N CYS A 71 -32.23 -10.42 43.51
CA CYS A 71 -31.02 -9.99 42.82
C CYS A 71 -31.35 -9.36 41.46
N ARG A 72 -30.59 -8.33 41.08
CA ARG A 72 -30.58 -7.64 39.77
C ARG A 72 -29.13 -7.64 39.26
N ASP A 73 -28.82 -7.65 37.97
CA ASP A 73 -29.70 -7.72 36.80
C ASP A 73 -28.93 -8.42 35.65
N ARG A 74 -29.64 -9.03 34.69
CA ARG A 74 -29.04 -9.49 33.42
C ARG A 74 -30.04 -9.42 32.27
N GLY A 75 -29.59 -8.82 31.18
CA GLY A 75 -30.12 -9.06 29.83
C GLY A 75 -31.36 -8.25 29.46
N ARG A 76 -31.31 -7.65 28.27
CA ARG A 76 -32.52 -7.26 27.55
C ARG A 76 -32.28 -7.27 26.04
N PHE A 77 -32.71 -8.34 25.38
CA PHE A 77 -33.04 -8.29 23.96
C PHE A 77 -34.06 -7.17 23.72
N ARG A 78 -34.01 -6.53 22.55
CA ARG A 78 -35.14 -5.73 22.04
C ARG A 78 -35.59 -6.30 20.70
N GLN A 79 -36.86 -6.69 20.65
CA GLN A 79 -37.56 -7.00 19.40
C GLN A 79 -37.88 -5.70 18.67
N TYR A 80 -37.94 -5.74 17.35
CA TYR A 80 -38.77 -4.82 16.57
C TYR A 80 -39.96 -5.61 16.01
N ALA A 81 -41.15 -5.02 16.10
CA ALA A 81 -42.39 -5.63 15.65
C ALA A 81 -42.58 -5.47 14.14
N GLY A 82 -43.24 -6.44 13.51
CA GLY A 82 -43.33 -6.53 12.05
C GLY A 82 -44.30 -5.53 11.41
N LEU A 83 -44.07 -5.30 10.12
CA LEU A 83 -45.08 -4.85 9.16
C LEU A 83 -45.15 -5.91 8.05
N THR A 84 -46.34 -6.46 7.81
CA THR A 84 -46.59 -7.42 6.73
C THR A 84 -47.04 -6.70 5.45
N PRO A 85 -46.73 -7.24 4.26
CA PRO A 85 -47.13 -6.61 3.01
C PRO A 85 -48.61 -6.84 2.70
N GLN A 86 -49.27 -5.81 2.16
CA GLN A 86 -50.53 -5.95 1.41
C GLN A 86 -50.32 -5.56 -0.06
N SER A 87 -51.24 -5.98 -0.92
CA SER A 87 -50.98 -6.17 -2.35
C SER A 87 -51.99 -5.48 -3.27
N ARG A 88 -51.58 -5.30 -4.54
CA ARG A 88 -52.37 -4.79 -5.67
C ARG A 88 -52.67 -3.27 -5.57
N ARG A 89 -52.91 -2.52 -6.67
CA ARG A 89 -53.20 -2.97 -8.04
C ARG A 89 -52.77 -1.98 -9.14
N GLU A 90 -52.66 -2.53 -10.35
CA GLU A 90 -52.48 -1.93 -11.67
C GLU A 90 -53.09 -0.53 -11.92
N ARG A 91 -52.35 0.32 -12.66
CA ARG A 91 -52.84 0.99 -13.89
C ARG A 91 -51.69 1.52 -14.75
N ALA A 92 -51.93 1.63 -16.05
CA ALA A 92 -50.95 2.02 -17.08
C ALA A 92 -51.10 3.49 -17.52
N GLY A 93 -50.07 4.04 -18.17
CA GLY A 93 -50.12 5.38 -18.78
C GLY A 93 -48.76 5.94 -19.19
N ASP A 94 -48.24 5.55 -20.36
CA ASP A 94 -47.33 6.40 -21.16
C ASP A 94 -48.22 7.36 -21.99
N PRO A 95 -47.83 8.64 -22.19
CA PRO A 95 -46.95 8.95 -23.32
C PRO A 95 -45.86 10.00 -23.03
N SER A 96 -44.87 10.01 -23.93
CA SER A 96 -43.73 10.93 -23.96
C SER A 96 -44.03 12.25 -24.75
N PRO A 97 -43.04 13.05 -25.20
CA PRO A 97 -42.72 14.33 -24.56
C PRO A 97 -43.07 15.56 -25.42
N LYS A 98 -43.02 16.78 -24.84
CA LYS A 98 -43.08 18.04 -25.61
C LYS A 98 -42.06 19.09 -25.19
N THR A 99 -41.46 19.67 -26.23
CA THR A 99 -40.50 20.77 -26.24
C THR A 99 -41.08 22.11 -25.81
N ALA A 100 -40.25 22.97 -25.20
CA ALA A 100 -40.38 24.42 -25.32
C ALA A 100 -39.00 25.10 -25.22
N ALA A 101 -38.52 25.66 -26.32
CA ALA A 101 -37.42 26.62 -26.31
C ALA A 101 -38.00 28.05 -26.29
N LYS A 102 -37.32 28.99 -25.62
CA LYS A 102 -37.65 30.42 -25.73
C LYS A 102 -36.39 31.26 -25.56
N ALA A 103 -36.16 32.17 -26.50
CA ALA A 103 -35.03 33.11 -26.49
C ALA A 103 -35.57 34.55 -26.44
N TRP A 104 -34.83 35.45 -25.79
CA TRP A 104 -34.87 36.92 -25.82
C TRP A 104 -33.79 37.42 -24.83
N SER A 105 -33.13 38.57 -24.99
CA SER A 105 -32.95 39.47 -26.14
C SER A 105 -31.81 40.46 -25.84
N ASP A 106 -31.13 40.98 -26.86
CA ASP A 106 -30.04 41.97 -26.71
C ASP A 106 -30.47 43.32 -26.10
N SER A 107 -29.55 43.98 -25.39
CA SER A 107 -29.46 45.45 -25.35
C SER A 107 -28.02 45.90 -25.03
N LYS A 108 -27.58 47.06 -25.57
CA LYS A 108 -26.18 47.54 -25.49
C LYS A 108 -26.08 49.05 -25.23
N THR A 109 -25.46 49.45 -24.11
CA THR A 109 -24.81 50.76 -23.84
C THR A 109 -24.00 50.65 -22.54
N GLY A 110 -22.80 51.23 -22.33
CA GLY A 110 -21.92 51.95 -23.26
C GLY A 110 -20.58 52.39 -22.59
N ARG A 111 -19.44 52.00 -23.20
CA ARG A 111 -18.03 52.46 -23.07
C ARG A 111 -17.48 53.09 -21.76
N GLY A 112 -16.40 52.48 -21.24
CA GLY A 112 -15.31 53.15 -20.50
C GLY A 112 -14.58 52.22 -19.50
N GLY A 113 -13.25 52.04 -19.49
CA GLY A 113 -12.22 52.51 -20.43
C GLY A 113 -10.77 52.51 -19.89
N ILE A 114 -10.22 51.39 -19.41
CA ILE A 114 -8.86 51.35 -18.79
C ILE A 114 -8.01 50.14 -19.27
N ALA A 115 -6.75 50.44 -19.63
CA ALA A 115 -5.52 49.62 -19.76
C ALA A 115 -5.56 48.16 -20.27
N ASN A 116 -4.73 47.88 -21.28
CA ASN A 116 -4.41 46.52 -21.76
C ASN A 116 -3.65 45.67 -20.74
N ARG A 117 -4.06 44.41 -20.61
CA ARG A 117 -3.18 43.27 -20.27
C ARG A 117 -3.30 42.20 -21.38
N PRO A 118 -2.22 41.52 -21.78
CA PRO A 118 -2.29 40.51 -22.83
C PRO A 118 -3.05 39.27 -22.34
N VAL A 119 -4.31 39.14 -22.75
CA VAL A 119 -5.09 37.92 -22.53
C VAL A 119 -4.61 36.87 -23.53
N TRP A 120 -3.89 35.87 -23.04
CA TRP A 120 -3.52 34.68 -23.81
C TRP A 120 -4.79 33.88 -24.17
N ARG A 121 -5.43 34.28 -25.28
CA ARG A 121 -6.44 33.44 -25.94
C ARG A 121 -5.74 32.23 -26.55
N LEU A 122 -5.55 31.19 -25.73
CA LEU A 122 -5.42 29.83 -26.23
C LEU A 122 -6.73 29.48 -26.94
N THR A 123 -6.78 29.78 -28.25
CA THR A 123 -7.68 29.10 -29.18
C THR A 123 -7.23 27.65 -29.21
N ALA A 124 -7.73 26.86 -28.25
CA ALA A 124 -7.56 25.43 -28.25
C ALA A 124 -8.01 24.92 -29.63
N PRO A 125 -7.14 24.22 -30.40
CA PRO A 125 -7.61 23.42 -31.49
C PRO A 125 -8.68 22.48 -30.91
N MET A 126 -9.82 22.34 -31.57
CA MET A 126 -10.70 21.22 -31.27
C MET A 126 -9.99 19.95 -31.73
N CYS A 127 -9.14 19.42 -30.85
CA CYS A 127 -8.57 18.09 -30.97
C CYS A 127 -9.72 17.10 -30.96
N LYS A 128 -10.24 16.81 -32.17
CA LYS A 128 -11.11 15.67 -32.44
C LYS A 128 -10.50 14.49 -31.71
N GLY A 129 -11.31 13.80 -30.90
CA GLY A 129 -10.82 12.87 -29.88
C GLY A 129 -9.73 11.97 -30.44
N ALA A 130 -8.57 11.91 -29.75
CA ALA A 130 -7.54 10.95 -30.06
C ALA A 130 -8.21 9.57 -30.12
N GLY A 131 -8.10 8.91 -31.27
CA GLY A 131 -9.08 7.93 -31.70
C GLY A 131 -9.34 6.87 -30.63
N MET A 132 -10.62 6.54 -30.43
CA MET A 132 -10.93 5.20 -29.92
C MET A 132 -10.31 4.22 -30.91
N ALA A 133 -9.22 3.57 -30.53
CA ALA A 133 -8.72 2.45 -31.28
C ALA A 133 -9.84 1.41 -31.33
N GLU A 134 -10.09 0.84 -32.52
CA GLU A 134 -10.98 -0.30 -32.69
C GLU A 134 -10.30 -1.56 -32.12
N ASN A 135 -10.05 -1.53 -30.82
CA ASN A 135 -9.51 -2.65 -30.07
C ASN A 135 -10.52 -3.79 -30.15
N GLY A 136 -10.03 -4.98 -30.53
CA GLY A 136 -10.86 -6.17 -30.64
C GLY A 136 -11.59 -6.51 -29.34
N HIS A 137 -12.63 -7.31 -29.47
CA HIS A 137 -13.48 -7.73 -28.35
C HIS A 137 -12.61 -8.21 -27.15
N PRO A 138 -12.76 -7.64 -25.94
CA PRO A 138 -11.78 -7.79 -24.84
C PRO A 138 -11.75 -9.20 -24.22
N VAL A 139 -12.59 -10.09 -24.73
CA VAL A 139 -12.49 -11.54 -24.58
C VAL A 139 -12.57 -12.16 -25.95
N ARG A 140 -11.52 -12.89 -26.37
CA ARG A 140 -11.61 -13.80 -27.52
C ARG A 140 -12.15 -15.15 -27.05
N LEU A 141 -12.95 -15.79 -27.89
CA LEU A 141 -13.39 -17.17 -27.71
C LEU A 141 -12.67 -18.03 -28.76
N GLU A 142 -11.74 -18.85 -28.31
CA GLU A 142 -10.99 -19.79 -29.13
C GLU A 142 -11.45 -21.22 -28.85
N HIS A 143 -11.37 -22.10 -29.86
CA HIS A 143 -11.75 -23.51 -29.72
C HIS A 143 -10.47 -24.37 -29.76
N ARG A 144 -10.42 -25.40 -28.91
CA ARG A 144 -9.34 -26.40 -28.80
C ARG A 144 -9.99 -27.76 -28.63
N ASP A 145 -10.22 -28.47 -29.73
CA ASP A 145 -11.06 -29.66 -29.79
C ASP A 145 -12.44 -29.40 -29.16
N THR A 146 -12.83 -30.13 -28.10
CA THR A 146 -14.09 -29.91 -27.36
C THR A 146 -13.95 -28.90 -26.21
N VAL A 147 -12.85 -28.16 -26.09
CA VAL A 147 -12.63 -27.17 -25.04
C VAL A 147 -12.73 -25.75 -25.59
N ALA A 148 -13.56 -24.93 -24.96
CA ALA A 148 -13.62 -23.49 -25.23
C ALA A 148 -12.60 -22.75 -24.38
N VAL A 149 -11.77 -21.90 -24.98
CA VAL A 149 -10.79 -21.06 -24.29
C VAL A 149 -11.23 -19.60 -24.38
N LEU A 150 -11.63 -19.04 -23.24
CA LEU A 150 -11.87 -17.61 -23.07
C LEU A 150 -10.52 -16.94 -22.80
N VAL A 151 -10.05 -16.16 -23.77
CA VAL A 151 -8.79 -15.43 -23.71
C VAL A 151 -9.09 -13.96 -23.39
N LEU A 152 -8.85 -13.56 -22.14
CA LEU A 152 -9.05 -12.19 -21.66
C LEU A 152 -7.88 -11.31 -22.11
N ASP A 153 -8.17 -10.24 -22.84
CA ASP A 153 -7.15 -9.35 -23.41
C ASP A 153 -7.62 -7.89 -23.31
N SER A 154 -7.50 -7.34 -22.10
CA SER A 154 -7.96 -6.01 -21.70
C SER A 154 -6.78 -5.23 -21.10
N ALA A 155 -5.85 -4.86 -21.97
CA ALA A 155 -4.67 -4.06 -21.63
C ALA A 155 -5.03 -2.79 -20.83
N PRO A 156 -4.18 -2.35 -19.88
CA PRO A 156 -2.82 -2.84 -19.62
C PRO A 156 -2.69 -3.95 -18.58
N VAL A 157 -3.76 -4.28 -17.82
CA VAL A 157 -3.68 -5.16 -16.62
C VAL A 157 -4.90 -6.08 -16.40
N ASN A 158 -5.80 -6.23 -17.38
CA ASN A 158 -6.98 -7.10 -17.28
C ASN A 158 -7.88 -6.79 -16.06
N ALA A 159 -8.10 -5.51 -15.76
CA ALA A 159 -9.01 -5.09 -14.68
C ALA A 159 -10.47 -5.44 -15.02
N LEU A 160 -11.20 -6.01 -14.06
CA LEU A 160 -12.58 -6.48 -14.23
C LEU A 160 -13.58 -5.33 -14.11
N GLY A 161 -13.42 -4.30 -14.95
CA GLY A 161 -14.42 -3.26 -15.19
C GLY A 161 -15.58 -3.78 -16.04
N LYS A 162 -16.69 -3.04 -16.09
CA LYS A 162 -17.98 -3.43 -16.68
C LYS A 162 -17.85 -4.08 -18.07
N GLY A 163 -17.07 -3.46 -18.97
CA GLY A 163 -16.87 -3.95 -20.33
C GLY A 163 -16.26 -5.34 -20.40
N LEU A 164 -15.24 -5.62 -19.57
CA LEU A 164 -14.65 -6.94 -19.48
C LEU A 164 -15.61 -7.93 -18.81
N ARG A 165 -16.29 -7.55 -17.73
CA ARG A 165 -17.28 -8.42 -17.05
C ARG A 165 -18.41 -8.87 -18.00
N ALA A 166 -18.95 -7.95 -18.80
CA ALA A 166 -19.97 -8.24 -19.81
C ALA A 166 -19.45 -9.14 -20.94
N ALA A 167 -18.21 -8.91 -21.42
CA ALA A 167 -17.60 -9.73 -22.46
C ALA A 167 -17.29 -11.17 -21.98
N ILE A 168 -16.87 -11.36 -20.72
CA ILE A 168 -16.72 -12.70 -20.11
C ILE A 168 -18.08 -13.40 -20.05
N LEU A 169 -19.12 -12.73 -19.54
CA LEU A 169 -20.47 -13.29 -19.43
C LEU A 169 -21.03 -13.74 -20.80
N ALA A 170 -20.84 -12.93 -21.84
CA ALA A 170 -21.26 -13.27 -23.20
C ALA A 170 -20.49 -14.47 -23.78
N ALA A 171 -19.16 -14.50 -23.62
CA ALA A 171 -18.33 -15.60 -24.11
C ALA A 171 -18.60 -16.92 -23.37
N LEU A 172 -18.80 -16.87 -22.04
CA LEU A 172 -19.17 -18.00 -21.19
C LEU A 172 -20.53 -18.57 -21.62
N THR A 173 -21.53 -17.70 -21.77
CA THR A 173 -22.90 -18.11 -22.18
C THR A 173 -22.88 -18.77 -23.56
N LYS A 174 -22.07 -18.26 -24.50
CA LYS A 174 -21.89 -18.90 -25.82
C LYS A 174 -21.21 -20.26 -25.73
N ALA A 175 -20.11 -20.37 -24.96
CA ALA A 175 -19.37 -21.63 -24.78
C ALA A 175 -20.19 -22.70 -24.04
N GLU A 176 -21.07 -22.31 -23.14
CA GLU A 176 -22.00 -23.23 -22.48
C GLU A 176 -23.13 -23.69 -23.40
N ALA A 177 -23.69 -22.80 -24.23
CA ALA A 177 -24.76 -23.15 -25.15
C ALA A 177 -24.32 -24.06 -26.32
N ASP A 178 -23.03 -24.02 -26.70
CA ASP A 178 -22.48 -24.82 -27.81
C ASP A 178 -22.36 -26.32 -27.44
N PRO A 179 -23.10 -27.25 -28.09
CA PRO A 179 -23.05 -28.68 -27.76
C PRO A 179 -21.74 -29.37 -28.16
N ALA A 180 -20.88 -28.75 -29.00
CA ALA A 180 -19.55 -29.29 -29.32
C ALA A 180 -18.53 -29.07 -28.19
N ILE A 181 -18.82 -28.13 -27.28
CA ILE A 181 -17.95 -27.80 -26.14
C ILE A 181 -18.34 -28.65 -24.92
N THR A 182 -17.39 -29.37 -24.35
CA THR A 182 -17.56 -30.21 -23.15
C THR A 182 -16.90 -29.63 -21.89
N ALA A 183 -15.99 -28.67 -22.03
CA ALA A 183 -15.31 -27.98 -20.93
C ALA A 183 -14.85 -26.57 -21.34
N ILE A 184 -14.54 -25.72 -20.35
CA ILE A 184 -14.17 -24.32 -20.55
C ILE A 184 -12.85 -23.99 -19.81
N VAL A 185 -11.96 -23.22 -20.44
CA VAL A 185 -10.76 -22.62 -19.83
C VAL A 185 -10.89 -21.11 -19.86
N ILE A 186 -10.57 -20.43 -18.76
CA ILE A 186 -10.41 -18.97 -18.69
C ILE A 186 -8.92 -18.66 -18.51
N ARG A 187 -8.30 -17.95 -19.45
CA ARG A 187 -6.91 -17.46 -19.39
C ARG A 187 -6.85 -15.98 -19.71
N ALA A 188 -5.72 -15.32 -19.46
CA ALA A 188 -5.51 -13.94 -19.89
C ALA A 188 -4.19 -13.76 -20.67
N GLU A 189 -4.11 -12.69 -21.46
CA GLU A 189 -2.88 -12.25 -22.12
C GLU A 189 -2.13 -11.17 -21.31
N GLY A 190 -0.92 -10.84 -21.76
CA GLY A 190 -0.12 -9.76 -21.16
C GLY A 190 0.53 -10.16 -19.84
N ARG A 191 0.66 -9.21 -18.92
CA ARG A 191 1.51 -9.37 -17.71
C ARG A 191 0.90 -10.21 -16.58
N SER A 192 -0.41 -10.44 -16.59
CA SER A 192 -1.12 -11.08 -15.49
C SER A 192 -2.50 -11.59 -15.88
N PHE A 193 -2.98 -12.60 -15.16
CA PHE A 193 -4.40 -12.81 -14.93
C PHE A 193 -5.08 -11.52 -14.41
N PRO A 194 -6.42 -11.39 -14.45
CA PRO A 194 -7.12 -10.30 -13.80
C PRO A 194 -6.63 -9.95 -12.39
N VAL A 195 -6.47 -8.65 -12.13
CA VAL A 195 -5.86 -8.11 -10.89
C VAL A 195 -6.87 -7.48 -9.92
N GLY A 196 -8.17 -7.70 -10.14
CA GLY A 196 -9.27 -7.18 -9.34
C GLY A 196 -10.36 -6.52 -10.19
N ALA A 197 -11.43 -6.06 -9.53
CA ALA A 197 -12.39 -5.13 -10.13
C ALA A 197 -11.72 -3.78 -10.44
N ASP A 198 -12.30 -2.99 -11.34
CA ASP A 198 -11.81 -1.63 -11.57
C ASP A 198 -12.17 -0.71 -10.39
N ILE A 199 -11.17 -0.32 -9.62
CA ILE A 199 -11.29 0.50 -8.41
C ILE A 199 -11.86 1.90 -8.74
N SER A 200 -11.83 2.34 -10.01
CA SER A 200 -12.48 3.59 -10.43
C SER A 200 -14.00 3.52 -10.53
N GLU A 201 -14.59 2.31 -10.56
CA GLU A 201 -16.03 2.10 -10.42
C GLU A 201 -16.51 2.18 -8.95
N PHE A 202 -15.60 2.14 -7.97
CA PHE A 202 -15.98 2.06 -6.56
C PHE A 202 -16.52 3.38 -5.99
N GLY A 203 -17.81 3.38 -5.65
CA GLY A 203 -18.57 4.57 -5.24
C GLY A 203 -19.35 5.23 -6.38
N GLN A 204 -19.26 4.70 -7.61
CA GLN A 204 -20.18 5.01 -8.70
C GLN A 204 -21.47 4.16 -8.58
N PRO A 205 -22.55 4.50 -9.29
CA PRO A 205 -23.73 3.63 -9.39
C PRO A 205 -23.35 2.22 -9.88
N PRO A 206 -23.96 1.14 -9.33
CA PRO A 206 -23.69 -0.24 -9.75
C PRO A 206 -23.84 -0.45 -11.27
N ALA A 207 -23.00 -1.32 -11.83
CA ALA A 207 -22.82 -1.45 -13.27
C ALA A 207 -22.81 -2.92 -13.72
N ASP A 208 -23.93 -3.36 -14.31
CA ASP A 208 -24.18 -4.76 -14.65
C ASP A 208 -23.33 -5.30 -15.83
N PRO A 209 -22.97 -6.60 -15.83
CA PRO A 209 -23.11 -7.53 -14.71
C PRO A 209 -22.13 -7.14 -13.60
N ALA A 210 -22.52 -7.26 -12.34
CA ALA A 210 -21.62 -7.09 -11.22
C ALA A 210 -20.65 -8.29 -11.13
N LEU A 211 -19.55 -8.13 -10.40
CA LEU A 211 -18.58 -9.21 -10.24
C LEU A 211 -19.13 -10.44 -9.46
N PRO A 212 -20.00 -10.31 -8.44
CA PRO A 212 -20.67 -11.45 -7.81
C PRO A 212 -21.45 -12.27 -8.84
N ASP A 213 -22.38 -11.63 -9.57
CA ASP A 213 -23.23 -12.30 -10.56
C ASP A 213 -22.40 -13.04 -11.63
N LEU A 214 -21.26 -12.47 -12.03
CA LEU A 214 -20.33 -13.13 -12.96
C LEU A 214 -19.65 -14.36 -12.33
N CYS A 215 -19.19 -14.27 -11.09
CA CYS A 215 -18.63 -15.40 -10.35
C CYS A 215 -19.68 -16.51 -10.18
N ASP A 216 -20.88 -16.15 -9.74
CA ASP A 216 -21.98 -17.08 -9.50
C ASP A 216 -22.44 -17.74 -10.81
N ARG A 217 -22.37 -17.02 -11.94
CA ARG A 217 -22.66 -17.56 -13.27
C ARG A 217 -21.59 -18.53 -13.79
N ILE A 218 -20.32 -18.35 -13.41
CA ILE A 218 -19.21 -19.28 -13.70
C ILE A 218 -19.37 -20.56 -12.87
N GLU A 219 -19.68 -20.42 -11.57
CA GLU A 219 -19.86 -21.54 -10.65
C GLU A 219 -21.19 -22.30 -10.90
N ALA A 220 -22.22 -21.63 -11.40
CA ALA A 220 -23.45 -22.25 -11.86
C ALA A 220 -23.31 -22.97 -13.22
N CYS A 221 -22.17 -22.83 -13.92
CA CYS A 221 -22.00 -23.39 -15.26
C CYS A 221 -22.08 -24.92 -15.26
N THR A 222 -22.89 -25.44 -16.18
CA THR A 222 -23.15 -26.87 -16.41
C THR A 222 -21.95 -27.63 -16.99
N LYS A 223 -20.90 -26.92 -17.40
CA LYS A 223 -19.63 -27.46 -17.90
C LYS A 223 -18.50 -27.10 -16.93
N PRO A 224 -17.50 -27.98 -16.74
CA PRO A 224 -16.36 -27.66 -15.90
C PRO A 224 -15.60 -26.45 -16.45
N VAL A 225 -15.18 -25.56 -15.55
CA VAL A 225 -14.46 -24.32 -15.88
C VAL A 225 -13.11 -24.33 -15.17
N VAL A 226 -12.02 -24.13 -15.91
CA VAL A 226 -10.65 -24.12 -15.37
C VAL A 226 -10.05 -22.72 -15.50
N ALA A 227 -9.60 -22.14 -14.40
CA ALA A 227 -8.82 -20.91 -14.41
C ALA A 227 -7.34 -21.22 -14.67
N ALA A 228 -6.77 -20.60 -15.69
CA ALA A 228 -5.36 -20.72 -16.08
C ALA A 228 -4.59 -19.44 -15.70
N ILE A 229 -3.81 -19.51 -14.63
CA ILE A 229 -3.27 -18.33 -13.92
C ILE A 229 -1.78 -18.12 -14.21
N HIS A 230 -1.45 -16.99 -14.84
CA HIS A 230 -0.08 -16.47 -14.95
C HIS A 230 0.07 -15.11 -14.27
N GLY A 231 1.31 -14.75 -13.91
CA GLY A 231 1.61 -13.46 -13.28
C GLY A 231 0.94 -13.32 -11.90
N THR A 232 -0.14 -12.53 -11.82
CA THR A 232 -0.85 -12.27 -10.55
C THR A 232 -2.36 -12.38 -10.72
N ALA A 233 -3.03 -13.22 -9.92
CA ALA A 233 -4.49 -13.16 -9.74
C ALA A 233 -4.78 -12.55 -8.36
N LEU A 234 -5.28 -11.31 -8.33
CA LEU A 234 -5.47 -10.56 -7.09
C LEU A 234 -6.92 -10.13 -6.93
N GLY A 235 -7.39 -10.11 -5.68
CA GLY A 235 -8.69 -9.56 -5.32
C GLY A 235 -9.83 -10.20 -6.10
N GLY A 236 -10.69 -9.39 -6.70
CA GLY A 236 -11.75 -9.84 -7.62
C GLY A 236 -11.29 -10.75 -8.78
N GLY A 237 -10.02 -10.71 -9.19
CA GLY A 237 -9.46 -11.67 -10.16
C GLY A 237 -9.14 -13.04 -9.56
N LEU A 238 -8.85 -13.10 -8.26
CA LEU A 238 -8.83 -14.33 -7.50
C LEU A 238 -10.26 -14.81 -7.17
N GLU A 239 -11.23 -13.92 -6.95
CA GLU A 239 -12.65 -14.30 -6.79
C GLU A 239 -13.18 -15.00 -8.05
N LEU A 240 -12.87 -14.45 -9.24
CA LEU A 240 -13.14 -15.06 -10.54
C LEU A 240 -12.51 -16.47 -10.67
N ALA A 241 -11.30 -16.67 -10.15
CA ALA A 241 -10.60 -17.95 -10.16
C ALA A 241 -11.08 -18.93 -9.08
N LEU A 242 -11.61 -18.45 -7.96
CA LEU A 242 -12.28 -19.26 -6.95
C LEU A 242 -13.66 -19.73 -7.43
N ALA A 243 -14.37 -18.93 -8.23
CA ALA A 243 -15.63 -19.32 -8.86
C ALA A 243 -15.46 -20.42 -9.93
N ALA A 244 -14.27 -20.56 -10.51
CA ALA A 244 -13.96 -21.66 -11.42
C ALA A 244 -13.91 -23.01 -10.68
N HIS A 245 -14.17 -24.09 -11.40
CA HIS A 245 -14.21 -25.46 -10.86
C HIS A 245 -12.82 -26.06 -10.59
N ALA A 246 -11.76 -25.56 -11.25
CA ALA A 246 -10.36 -25.86 -10.91
C ALA A 246 -9.42 -24.68 -11.24
N ARG A 247 -8.26 -24.60 -10.57
CA ARG A 247 -7.22 -23.58 -10.81
C ARG A 247 -5.86 -24.20 -11.14
N VAL A 248 -5.36 -23.96 -12.35
CA VAL A 248 -4.00 -24.33 -12.78
C VAL A 248 -3.15 -23.07 -12.87
N ALA A 249 -1.91 -23.08 -12.37
CA ALA A 249 -1.05 -21.89 -12.39
C ALA A 249 0.39 -22.18 -12.83
N LEU A 250 1.09 -21.14 -13.28
CA LEU A 250 2.56 -21.18 -13.39
C LEU A 250 3.20 -21.12 -11.99
N ALA A 251 4.36 -21.74 -11.81
CA ALA A 251 5.14 -21.68 -10.56
C ALA A 251 5.51 -20.25 -10.16
N SER A 252 5.73 -19.37 -11.15
CA SER A 252 5.98 -17.93 -10.98
C SER A 252 4.73 -17.11 -10.57
N ALA A 253 3.54 -17.70 -10.55
CA ALA A 253 2.31 -16.98 -10.27
C ALA A 253 2.14 -16.61 -8.78
N ARG A 254 1.38 -15.55 -8.52
CA ARG A 254 1.05 -15.09 -7.16
C ARG A 254 -0.44 -14.81 -7.00
N VAL A 255 -0.98 -15.14 -5.83
CA VAL A 255 -2.41 -15.02 -5.52
C VAL A 255 -2.65 -14.39 -4.16
N GLY A 256 -3.70 -13.57 -4.00
CA GLY A 256 -4.09 -13.01 -2.70
C GLY A 256 -5.12 -11.90 -2.76
N PHE A 257 -5.50 -11.39 -1.57
CA PHE A 257 -6.58 -10.44 -1.35
C PHE A 257 -6.06 -9.11 -0.77
N PRO A 258 -5.75 -8.10 -1.60
CA PRO A 258 -5.21 -6.82 -1.17
C PRO A 258 -6.28 -5.83 -0.64
N GLU A 259 -7.57 -6.18 -0.66
CA GLU A 259 -8.73 -5.31 -0.41
C GLU A 259 -8.63 -4.49 0.89
N VAL A 260 -8.08 -5.06 1.96
CA VAL A 260 -7.89 -4.39 3.25
C VAL A 260 -7.02 -3.13 3.13
N THR A 261 -6.11 -3.06 2.15
CA THR A 261 -5.27 -1.88 1.87
C THR A 261 -6.05 -0.71 1.26
N LEU A 262 -7.25 -0.97 0.74
CA LEU A 262 -8.20 0.01 0.18
C LEU A 262 -9.36 0.29 1.15
N GLY A 263 -9.31 -0.25 2.38
CA GLY A 263 -10.35 -0.07 3.40
C GLY A 263 -11.63 -0.88 3.15
N ILE A 264 -11.55 -1.94 2.34
CA ILE A 264 -12.69 -2.79 1.96
C ILE A 264 -12.35 -4.28 2.17
N LEU A 265 -13.23 -5.18 1.75
CA LEU A 265 -13.07 -6.65 1.82
C LEU A 265 -13.35 -7.30 0.45
N PRO A 266 -13.01 -8.58 0.23
CA PRO A 266 -13.39 -9.31 -0.99
C PRO A 266 -14.91 -9.39 -1.09
N GLY A 267 -15.49 -9.02 -2.24
CA GLY A 267 -16.91 -8.68 -2.37
C GLY A 267 -17.66 -9.41 -3.48
N ALA A 268 -17.08 -10.49 -4.02
CA ALA A 268 -17.65 -11.40 -5.01
C ALA A 268 -17.51 -12.87 -4.59
N GLY A 269 -17.81 -13.14 -3.32
CA GLY A 269 -17.78 -14.45 -2.67
C GLY A 269 -16.39 -14.87 -2.17
N GLY A 270 -15.37 -14.00 -2.21
CA GLY A 270 -14.02 -14.33 -1.75
C GLY A 270 -13.95 -14.73 -0.28
N THR A 271 -14.70 -14.05 0.60
CA THR A 271 -14.79 -14.39 2.04
C THR A 271 -15.58 -15.67 2.31
N GLN A 272 -16.35 -16.16 1.33
CA GLN A 272 -17.19 -17.36 1.46
C GLN A 272 -16.54 -18.59 0.81
N ARG A 273 -16.01 -18.45 -0.41
CA ARG A 273 -15.33 -19.51 -1.16
C ARG A 273 -13.98 -19.86 -0.55
N LEU A 274 -13.15 -18.87 -0.16
CA LEU A 274 -11.79 -19.16 0.31
C LEU A 274 -11.75 -20.00 1.62
N PRO A 275 -12.53 -19.70 2.68
CA PRO A 275 -12.51 -20.51 3.90
C PRO A 275 -13.06 -21.93 3.70
N ARG A 276 -13.92 -22.15 2.70
CA ARG A 276 -14.39 -23.48 2.31
C ARG A 276 -13.28 -24.37 1.73
N LEU A 277 -12.33 -23.77 1.00
CA LEU A 277 -11.15 -24.47 0.48
C LEU A 277 -10.07 -24.64 1.57
N ILE A 278 -9.64 -23.54 2.21
CA ILE A 278 -8.37 -23.52 2.99
C ILE A 278 -8.52 -23.18 4.49
N GLY A 279 -9.75 -23.02 4.98
CA GLY A 279 -10.05 -22.73 6.39
C GLY A 279 -9.80 -21.29 6.83
N ALA A 280 -10.40 -20.93 7.97
CA ALA A 280 -10.39 -19.55 8.48
C ALA A 280 -8.99 -18.98 8.71
N GLU A 281 -8.04 -19.74 9.27
CA GLU A 281 -6.71 -19.21 9.61
C GLU A 281 -5.97 -18.71 8.36
N HIS A 282 -5.92 -19.53 7.31
CA HIS A 282 -5.20 -19.19 6.09
C HIS A 282 -5.96 -18.16 5.24
N ALA A 283 -7.29 -18.20 5.23
CA ALA A 283 -8.12 -17.18 4.58
C ALA A 283 -7.94 -15.80 5.23
N LEU A 284 -8.04 -15.71 6.56
CA LEU A 284 -7.83 -14.47 7.31
C LEU A 284 -6.40 -13.96 7.20
N ARG A 285 -5.39 -14.83 7.18
CA ARG A 285 -4.00 -14.43 6.93
C ARG A 285 -3.82 -13.72 5.59
N LEU A 286 -4.48 -14.21 4.53
CA LEU A 286 -4.44 -13.58 3.21
C LEU A 286 -5.20 -12.24 3.18
N MET A 287 -6.44 -12.23 3.68
CA MET A 287 -7.34 -11.07 3.61
C MET A 287 -6.95 -9.93 4.56
N LEU A 288 -6.58 -10.23 5.81
CA LEU A 288 -6.12 -9.23 6.78
C LEU A 288 -4.67 -8.81 6.53
N GLY A 289 -3.87 -9.68 5.92
CA GLY A 289 -2.46 -9.42 5.62
C GLY A 289 -2.24 -8.57 4.36
N GLY A 290 -3.18 -8.56 3.40
CA GLY A 290 -3.09 -7.82 2.15
C GLY A 290 -1.96 -8.27 1.21
N LYS A 291 -1.31 -9.40 1.50
CA LYS A 291 -0.06 -9.85 0.86
C LYS A 291 -0.29 -11.11 0.03
N PRO A 292 0.04 -11.12 -1.27
CA PRO A 292 -0.13 -12.31 -2.09
C PRO A 292 1.00 -13.32 -1.92
N VAL A 293 0.62 -14.59 -1.82
CA VAL A 293 1.48 -15.77 -1.69
C VAL A 293 1.93 -16.27 -3.07
N GLN A 294 2.94 -17.15 -3.11
CA GLN A 294 3.43 -17.77 -4.35
C GLN A 294 2.64 -19.06 -4.69
N ALA A 295 2.67 -19.50 -5.95
CA ALA A 295 1.93 -20.66 -6.42
C ALA A 295 2.21 -21.94 -5.61
N ALA A 296 3.46 -22.21 -5.23
CA ALA A 296 3.82 -23.38 -4.42
C ALA A 296 3.16 -23.37 -3.03
N GLU A 297 3.07 -22.21 -2.37
CA GLU A 297 2.36 -22.06 -1.09
C GLU A 297 0.84 -22.20 -1.29
N ALA A 298 0.29 -21.59 -2.35
CA ALA A 298 -1.14 -21.68 -2.65
C ALA A 298 -1.60 -23.10 -3.03
N LEU A 299 -0.72 -23.90 -3.65
CA LEU A 299 -0.96 -25.33 -3.89
C LEU A 299 -0.93 -26.12 -2.57
N ALA A 300 0.08 -25.90 -1.72
CA ALA A 300 0.19 -26.59 -0.42
C ALA A 300 -0.99 -26.28 0.53
N LEU A 301 -1.63 -25.12 0.38
CA LEU A 301 -2.84 -24.73 1.10
C LEU A 301 -4.14 -25.31 0.51
N GLY A 302 -4.13 -25.87 -0.69
CA GLY A 302 -5.34 -26.30 -1.40
C GLY A 302 -6.16 -25.17 -2.04
N LEU A 303 -5.53 -24.00 -2.27
CA LEU A 303 -6.12 -22.89 -3.04
C LEU A 303 -5.99 -23.14 -4.54
N LEU A 304 -4.83 -23.63 -4.99
CA LEU A 304 -4.58 -24.08 -6.36
C LEU A 304 -4.73 -25.61 -6.48
N ASP A 305 -5.05 -26.07 -7.68
CA ASP A 305 -5.28 -27.49 -7.99
C ASP A 305 -4.11 -28.16 -8.74
N GLU A 306 -3.30 -27.40 -9.47
CA GLU A 306 -2.12 -27.84 -10.22
C GLU A 306 -1.18 -26.65 -10.40
N VAL A 307 0.13 -26.86 -10.28
CA VAL A 307 1.16 -25.86 -10.57
C VAL A 307 2.20 -26.48 -11.51
N VAL A 308 2.57 -25.74 -12.55
CA VAL A 308 3.56 -26.15 -13.57
C VAL A 308 4.61 -25.07 -13.76
N GLU A 309 5.86 -25.43 -14.07
CA GLU A 309 6.91 -24.44 -14.39
C GLU A 309 6.59 -23.71 -15.70
N ASP A 310 6.18 -24.46 -16.73
CA ASP A 310 5.90 -24.02 -18.09
C ASP A 310 4.62 -24.67 -18.64
N GLY A 311 4.14 -24.21 -19.81
CA GLY A 311 3.10 -24.92 -20.58
C GLY A 311 1.68 -24.79 -20.05
N LEU A 312 1.36 -23.66 -19.38
CA LEU A 312 0.07 -23.39 -18.72
C LEU A 312 -1.18 -23.71 -19.57
N GLU A 313 -1.22 -23.33 -20.86
CA GLU A 313 -2.36 -23.63 -21.74
C GLU A 313 -2.59 -25.15 -21.86
N ALA A 314 -1.53 -25.92 -22.12
CA ALA A 314 -1.62 -27.37 -22.22
C ALA A 314 -2.04 -28.01 -20.88
N ALA A 315 -1.59 -27.48 -19.75
CA ALA A 315 -2.00 -27.95 -18.43
C ALA A 315 -3.49 -27.68 -18.15
N ALA A 316 -3.96 -26.46 -18.41
CA ALA A 316 -5.37 -26.11 -18.27
C ALA A 316 -6.29 -26.91 -19.22
N LEU A 317 -5.86 -27.14 -20.47
CA LEU A 317 -6.58 -27.98 -21.43
C LEU A 317 -6.67 -29.45 -20.96
N ARG A 318 -5.57 -30.07 -20.51
CA ARG A 318 -5.60 -31.42 -19.92
C ARG A 318 -6.58 -31.50 -18.75
N ARG A 319 -6.53 -30.52 -17.83
CA ARG A 319 -7.40 -30.49 -16.65
C ARG A 319 -8.87 -30.32 -17.03
N ALA A 320 -9.18 -29.47 -18.01
CA ALA A 320 -10.52 -29.28 -18.54
C ALA A 320 -11.06 -30.55 -19.22
N GLN A 321 -10.24 -31.21 -20.05
CA GLN A 321 -10.58 -32.48 -20.70
C GLN A 321 -10.82 -33.60 -19.68
N ALA A 322 -9.99 -33.71 -18.64
CA ALA A 322 -10.14 -34.72 -17.58
C ALA A 322 -11.40 -34.53 -16.71
N MET A 323 -11.93 -33.30 -16.64
CA MET A 323 -13.19 -33.00 -15.94
C MET A 323 -14.43 -33.13 -16.83
N ALA A 324 -14.28 -33.25 -18.16
CA ALA A 324 -15.39 -33.32 -19.08
C ALA A 324 -16.24 -34.60 -18.87
N GLY A 325 -17.55 -34.42 -18.68
CA GLY A 325 -18.47 -35.52 -18.40
C GLY A 325 -18.35 -36.16 -17.02
N GLN A 326 -17.45 -35.66 -16.16
CA GLN A 326 -17.31 -36.11 -14.77
C GLN A 326 -18.09 -35.20 -13.81
N PRO A 327 -18.58 -35.69 -12.66
CA PRO A 327 -19.06 -34.84 -11.59
C PRO A 327 -17.92 -33.94 -11.07
N PHE A 328 -18.16 -32.64 -10.99
CA PHE A 328 -17.24 -31.66 -10.42
C PHE A 328 -17.91 -30.91 -9.25
N LEU A 329 -17.12 -30.50 -8.26
CA LEU A 329 -17.59 -29.71 -7.13
C LEU A 329 -17.44 -28.22 -7.42
N ARG A 330 -18.44 -27.43 -7.01
CA ARG A 330 -18.34 -25.97 -6.90
C ARG A 330 -17.51 -25.60 -5.66
N SER A 331 -16.88 -24.44 -5.68
CA SER A 331 -16.17 -23.89 -4.52
C SER A 331 -17.13 -23.46 -3.39
N SER A 332 -18.36 -23.07 -3.73
CA SER A 332 -19.49 -22.89 -2.80
C SER A 332 -19.81 -24.13 -1.98
N ASP A 333 -19.55 -25.32 -2.54
CA ASP A 333 -19.97 -26.62 -2.02
C ASP A 333 -18.79 -27.38 -1.36
N ARG A 334 -17.57 -26.82 -1.41
CA ARG A 334 -16.39 -27.35 -0.70
C ARG A 334 -16.61 -27.22 0.81
N THR A 335 -16.13 -28.21 1.55
CA THR A 335 -16.27 -28.28 3.03
C THR A 335 -14.95 -28.50 3.73
N ASP A 336 -13.86 -28.63 2.98
CA ASP A 336 -12.56 -29.16 3.38
C ASP A 336 -11.90 -28.27 4.45
N GLY A 337 -11.94 -26.96 4.24
CA GLY A 337 -11.51 -25.96 5.22
C GLY A 337 -12.47 -25.74 6.39
N LEU A 338 -13.67 -26.33 6.36
CA LEU A 338 -14.67 -26.23 7.44
C LEU A 338 -14.64 -27.41 8.42
N ARG A 339 -13.98 -28.52 8.07
CA ARG A 339 -14.11 -29.82 8.79
C ARG A 339 -13.68 -29.74 10.25
N ASP A 340 -12.61 -29.00 10.57
CA ASP A 340 -12.23 -28.71 11.95
C ASP A 340 -12.86 -27.40 12.42
N GLY A 341 -14.09 -27.50 12.94
CA GLY A 341 -14.80 -26.37 13.52
C GLY A 341 -14.11 -25.76 14.74
N ILE A 342 -13.28 -26.51 15.46
CA ILE A 342 -12.57 -26.02 16.65
C ILE A 342 -11.37 -25.16 16.23
N ALA A 343 -10.60 -25.59 15.23
CA ALA A 343 -9.55 -24.76 14.63
C ALA A 343 -10.13 -23.52 13.93
N PHE A 344 -11.25 -23.67 13.21
CA PHE A 344 -11.94 -22.56 12.55
C PHE A 344 -12.35 -21.49 13.57
N HIS A 345 -13.09 -21.86 14.61
CA HIS A 345 -13.52 -20.92 15.66
C HIS A 345 -12.33 -20.32 16.44
N ARG A 346 -11.26 -21.10 16.70
CA ARG A 346 -10.02 -20.58 17.31
C ARG A 346 -9.34 -19.53 16.44
N ALA A 347 -9.34 -19.71 15.12
CA ALA A 347 -8.79 -18.74 14.16
C ALA A 347 -9.64 -17.45 14.13
N ILE A 348 -10.97 -17.57 14.10
CA ILE A 348 -11.88 -16.41 14.23
C ILE A 348 -11.58 -15.64 15.53
N ALA A 349 -11.57 -16.32 16.68
CA ALA A 349 -11.34 -15.67 17.98
C ALA A 349 -9.97 -14.97 18.03
N SER A 350 -8.91 -15.63 17.54
CA SER A 350 -7.56 -15.05 17.47
C SER A 350 -7.52 -13.80 16.58
N ALA A 351 -8.23 -13.80 15.44
CA ALA A 351 -8.31 -12.65 14.56
C ALA A 351 -9.16 -11.53 15.15
N ARG A 352 -10.30 -11.86 15.77
CA ARG A 352 -11.21 -10.90 16.43
C ARG A 352 -10.48 -10.10 17.52
N THR A 353 -9.66 -10.74 18.35
CA THR A 353 -8.78 -10.04 19.32
C THR A 353 -7.70 -9.17 18.66
N LYS A 354 -7.14 -9.59 17.51
CA LYS A 354 -6.12 -8.81 16.78
C LYS A 354 -6.70 -7.53 16.14
N VAL A 355 -7.97 -7.55 15.74
CA VAL A 355 -8.64 -6.41 15.07
C VAL A 355 -9.49 -5.54 16.00
N GLU A 356 -9.79 -5.99 17.22
CA GLU A 356 -10.60 -5.27 18.24
C GLU A 356 -10.15 -3.81 18.46
N ARG A 357 -8.84 -3.55 18.44
CA ARG A 357 -8.25 -2.22 18.66
C ARG A 357 -7.82 -1.53 17.34
N GLY A 358 -8.25 -2.09 16.20
CA GLY A 358 -7.96 -1.54 14.88
C GLY A 358 -8.69 -0.22 14.63
N ARG A 359 -8.03 0.72 13.96
CA ARG A 359 -8.64 2.01 13.58
C ARG A 359 -9.59 1.90 12.38
N LEU A 360 -9.37 0.89 11.52
CA LEU A 360 -10.12 0.70 10.28
C LEU A 360 -11.26 -0.31 10.49
N PRO A 361 -12.45 -0.10 9.88
CA PRO A 361 -13.58 -1.01 10.03
C PRO A 361 -13.43 -2.32 9.23
N ALA A 362 -12.71 -2.31 8.09
CA ALA A 362 -12.61 -3.46 7.21
C ALA A 362 -12.00 -4.73 7.85
N PRO A 363 -10.88 -4.66 8.62
CA PRO A 363 -10.36 -5.83 9.33
C PRO A 363 -11.37 -6.55 10.23
N ALA A 364 -12.26 -5.82 10.91
CA ALA A 364 -13.32 -6.43 11.72
C ALA A 364 -14.37 -7.12 10.85
N ARG A 365 -14.89 -6.44 9.83
CA ARG A 365 -15.87 -7.00 8.89
C ARG A 365 -15.34 -8.21 8.11
N ILE A 366 -14.04 -8.26 7.78
CA ILE A 366 -13.39 -9.44 7.19
C ILE A 366 -13.52 -10.66 8.13
N VAL A 367 -13.29 -10.48 9.44
CA VAL A 367 -13.47 -11.55 10.43
C VAL A 367 -14.93 -11.97 10.53
N ASP A 368 -15.87 -11.01 10.56
CA ASP A 368 -17.31 -11.31 10.58
C ASP A 368 -17.75 -12.11 9.33
N CYS A 369 -17.28 -11.75 8.13
CA CYS A 369 -17.66 -12.43 6.89
C CYS A 369 -17.06 -13.83 6.77
N VAL A 370 -15.80 -14.03 7.21
CA VAL A 370 -15.19 -15.37 7.24
C VAL A 370 -15.82 -16.26 8.33
N GLU A 371 -16.26 -15.70 9.46
CA GLU A 371 -17.07 -16.44 10.44
C GLU A 371 -18.44 -16.83 9.86
N ALA A 372 -19.10 -15.92 9.13
CA ALA A 372 -20.37 -16.19 8.46
C ALA A 372 -20.30 -17.39 7.49
N ALA A 373 -19.15 -17.65 6.85
CA ALA A 373 -18.97 -18.82 6.00
C ALA A 373 -19.19 -20.15 6.73
N GLN A 374 -18.88 -20.25 8.04
CA GLN A 374 -19.17 -21.46 8.83
C GLN A 374 -20.59 -21.47 9.42
N LEU A 375 -21.16 -20.28 9.71
CA LEU A 375 -22.43 -20.16 10.41
C LEU A 375 -23.66 -20.12 9.47
N LEU A 376 -23.48 -19.75 8.20
CA LEU A 376 -24.58 -19.51 7.25
C LEU A 376 -24.50 -20.41 6.00
N PRO A 377 -25.65 -20.68 5.35
CA PRO A 377 -25.71 -21.07 3.94
C PRO A 377 -24.91 -20.12 3.04
N PHE A 378 -24.38 -20.63 1.93
CA PHE A 378 -23.44 -19.89 1.07
C PHE A 378 -24.03 -18.58 0.51
N ASP A 379 -25.27 -18.63 0.03
CA ASP A 379 -26.05 -17.49 -0.47
C ASP A 379 -26.26 -16.43 0.61
N MET A 380 -26.61 -16.84 1.83
CA MET A 380 -26.79 -15.94 2.97
C MET A 380 -25.46 -15.33 3.45
N GLY A 381 -24.37 -16.10 3.42
CA GLY A 381 -23.02 -15.61 3.71
C GLY A 381 -22.51 -14.63 2.65
N GLN A 382 -22.81 -14.87 1.38
CA GLN A 382 -22.48 -13.98 0.26
C GLN A 382 -23.31 -12.68 0.29
N ALA A 383 -24.59 -12.76 0.66
CA ALA A 383 -25.42 -11.57 0.90
C ALA A 383 -24.89 -10.73 2.07
N PHE A 384 -24.39 -11.37 3.14
CA PHE A 384 -23.75 -10.69 4.26
C PHE A 384 -22.42 -10.04 3.87
N GLU A 385 -21.56 -10.75 3.14
CA GLU A 385 -20.32 -10.20 2.55
C GLU A 385 -20.65 -8.97 1.70
N ARG A 386 -21.65 -9.06 0.82
CA ARG A 386 -22.04 -7.97 -0.07
C ARG A 386 -22.53 -6.74 0.68
N ALA A 387 -23.36 -6.92 1.70
CA ALA A 387 -23.79 -5.82 2.55
C ALA A 387 -22.61 -5.17 3.30
N ALA A 388 -21.67 -5.99 3.80
CA ALA A 388 -20.46 -5.49 4.46
C ALA A 388 -19.48 -4.80 3.49
N PHE A 389 -19.42 -5.22 2.22
CA PHE A 389 -18.67 -4.55 1.17
C PHE A 389 -19.24 -3.16 0.88
N ASP A 390 -20.55 -3.06 0.63
CA ASP A 390 -21.21 -1.80 0.26
C ASP A 390 -21.18 -0.79 1.44
N ASP A 391 -21.36 -1.25 2.68
CA ASP A 391 -21.09 -0.48 3.91
C ASP A 391 -19.68 0.14 3.89
N LEU A 392 -18.65 -0.68 3.65
CA LEU A 392 -17.24 -0.26 3.70
C LEU A 392 -16.87 0.68 2.57
N VAL A 393 -17.35 0.47 1.34
CA VAL A 393 -17.11 1.36 0.20
C VAL A 393 -17.53 2.80 0.51
N GLY A 394 -18.62 2.97 1.26
CA GLY A 394 -19.12 4.27 1.71
C GLY A 394 -18.29 4.96 2.80
N THR A 395 -17.41 4.25 3.53
CA THR A 395 -16.68 4.82 4.67
C THR A 395 -15.65 5.89 4.29
N PRO A 396 -15.46 6.94 5.12
CA PRO A 396 -14.39 7.92 4.94
C PRO A 396 -12.99 7.32 4.77
N GLU A 397 -12.68 6.27 5.54
CA GLU A 397 -11.39 5.62 5.58
C GLU A 397 -11.12 4.86 4.26
N ALA A 398 -12.13 4.16 3.73
CA ALA A 398 -12.02 3.49 2.43
C ALA A 398 -11.93 4.49 1.28
N GLN A 399 -12.69 5.60 1.32
CA GLN A 399 -12.55 6.68 0.33
C GLN A 399 -11.13 7.26 0.34
N ALA A 400 -10.57 7.52 1.53
CA ALA A 400 -9.22 8.02 1.72
C ALA A 400 -8.14 7.04 1.23
N LEU A 401 -8.30 5.73 1.51
CA LEU A 401 -7.35 4.70 1.07
C LEU A 401 -7.41 4.47 -0.45
N ARG A 402 -8.60 4.54 -1.07
CA ARG A 402 -8.74 4.54 -2.54
C ARG A 402 -8.09 5.77 -3.17
N HIS A 403 -8.30 6.96 -2.59
CA HIS A 403 -7.59 8.18 -3.01
C HIS A 403 -6.07 8.02 -2.89
N ALA A 404 -5.56 7.52 -1.76
CA ALA A 404 -4.13 7.30 -1.54
C ALA A 404 -3.51 6.35 -2.58
N PHE A 405 -4.23 5.29 -2.95
CA PHE A 405 -3.83 4.35 -4.00
C PHE A 405 -3.78 5.02 -5.39
N PHE A 406 -4.74 5.87 -5.73
CA PHE A 406 -4.71 6.64 -6.98
C PHE A 406 -3.65 7.74 -6.98
N ALA A 407 -3.38 8.37 -5.84
CA ALA A 407 -2.31 9.35 -5.65
C ALA A 407 -0.92 8.71 -5.84
N GLU A 408 -0.68 7.57 -5.21
CA GLU A 408 0.55 6.76 -5.35
C GLU A 408 0.76 6.31 -6.80
N ARG A 409 -0.25 5.76 -7.46
CA ARG A 409 -0.21 5.41 -8.90
C ARG A 409 -0.09 6.63 -9.81
N GLY A 410 -0.64 7.77 -9.40
CA GLY A 410 -0.59 9.03 -10.12
C GLY A 410 0.81 9.63 -10.14
N ALA A 411 1.43 9.77 -8.96
CA ALA A 411 2.79 10.28 -8.77
C ALA A 411 3.84 9.53 -9.59
N GLN A 412 3.62 8.22 -9.79
CA GLN A 412 4.50 7.35 -10.57
C GLN A 412 4.40 7.53 -12.10
N ARG A 413 3.46 8.33 -12.63
CA ARG A 413 3.34 8.60 -14.08
C ARG A 413 4.37 9.64 -14.55
N LEU A 414 5.13 9.31 -15.60
CA LEU A 414 5.94 10.29 -16.34
C LEU A 414 5.04 11.15 -17.25
N PRO A 415 5.46 12.38 -17.62
CA PRO A 415 4.76 13.18 -18.63
C PRO A 415 4.65 12.45 -19.99
N VAL A 416 3.53 12.62 -20.69
CA VAL A 416 3.30 12.02 -22.01
C VAL A 416 4.40 12.48 -22.99
N GLY A 417 4.93 11.54 -23.77
CA GLY A 417 6.05 11.79 -24.69
C GLY A 417 7.44 11.73 -24.06
N THR A 418 7.56 11.51 -22.74
CA THR A 418 8.87 11.28 -22.09
C THR A 418 9.46 9.96 -22.58
N VAL A 419 10.50 10.02 -23.40
CA VAL A 419 11.36 8.86 -23.69
C VAL A 419 12.05 8.45 -22.40
N SER A 420 11.63 7.34 -21.80
CA SER A 420 12.29 6.80 -20.61
C SER A 420 13.62 6.17 -21.03
N PRO A 421 14.78 6.68 -20.59
CA PRO A 421 16.04 5.96 -20.75
C PRO A 421 16.00 4.65 -19.95
N PRO A 422 16.90 3.70 -20.25
CA PRO A 422 17.13 2.58 -19.34
C PRO A 422 17.52 3.10 -17.94
N ALA A 423 17.18 2.31 -16.90
CA ALA A 423 17.70 2.57 -15.56
C ALA A 423 19.23 2.49 -15.59
N PRO A 424 19.94 3.41 -14.89
CA PRO A 424 21.40 3.43 -14.93
C PRO A 424 21.97 2.11 -14.41
N ARG A 425 23.17 1.77 -14.89
CA ARG A 425 24.02 0.66 -14.44
C ARG A 425 25.19 1.18 -13.61
N ARG A 426 25.82 2.28 -14.04
CA ARG A 426 26.98 2.88 -13.38
C ARG A 426 26.66 4.29 -12.90
N ILE A 427 26.76 4.51 -11.58
CA ILE A 427 26.47 5.79 -10.94
C ILE A 427 27.69 6.34 -10.20
N GLY A 428 27.76 7.67 -10.10
CA GLY A 428 28.68 8.37 -9.21
C GLY A 428 27.98 8.81 -7.92
N ILE A 429 28.74 8.88 -6.82
CA ILE A 429 28.37 9.53 -5.58
C ILE A 429 29.53 10.46 -5.20
N PHE A 430 29.29 11.77 -5.21
CA PHE A 430 30.30 12.79 -4.97
C PHE A 430 30.02 13.49 -3.63
N GLY A 431 30.88 13.26 -2.65
CA GLY A 431 30.74 13.67 -1.26
C GLY A 431 30.50 12.47 -0.33
N ALA A 432 31.44 12.21 0.58
CA ALA A 432 31.39 11.12 1.56
C ALA A 432 30.16 11.19 2.50
N ARG A 433 29.50 12.35 2.58
CA ARG A 433 28.25 12.58 3.32
C ARG A 433 27.03 11.88 2.71
N THR A 434 27.12 11.40 1.48
CA THR A 434 26.04 10.67 0.76
C THR A 434 26.47 9.23 0.41
N ALA A 435 27.49 8.71 1.09
CA ALA A 435 27.92 7.32 0.94
C ALA A 435 26.89 6.30 1.50
N ASP A 436 25.88 6.76 2.24
CA ASP A 436 24.74 5.96 2.69
C ASP A 436 23.91 5.40 1.51
N LEU A 437 23.84 6.13 0.39
CA LEU A 437 23.20 5.64 -0.84
C LEU A 437 24.04 4.62 -1.64
N ALA A 438 25.32 4.43 -1.30
CA ALA A 438 26.19 3.47 -1.98
C ALA A 438 25.76 2.02 -1.73
N LEU A 439 25.46 1.65 -0.48
CA LEU A 439 25.09 0.27 -0.15
C LEU A 439 23.76 -0.17 -0.81
N PRO A 440 22.65 0.62 -0.75
CA PRO A 440 21.44 0.34 -1.52
C PRO A 440 21.70 0.21 -3.03
N ALA A 441 22.60 1.00 -3.60
CA ALA A 441 22.97 0.91 -5.02
C ALA A 441 23.71 -0.39 -5.35
N LEU A 442 24.70 -0.77 -4.54
CA LEU A 442 25.44 -2.03 -4.71
C LEU A 442 24.52 -3.24 -4.55
N MET A 443 23.59 -3.22 -3.59
CA MET A 443 22.56 -4.25 -3.41
C MET A 443 21.59 -4.33 -4.60
N ALA A 444 21.27 -3.19 -5.24
CA ALA A 444 20.47 -3.12 -6.47
C ALA A 444 21.25 -3.51 -7.75
N GLY A 445 22.46 -4.07 -7.61
CA GLY A 445 23.30 -4.52 -8.72
C GLY A 445 23.84 -3.38 -9.58
N LEU A 446 24.08 -2.21 -9.00
CA LEU A 446 24.76 -1.09 -9.66
C LEU A 446 26.28 -1.18 -9.47
N GLU A 447 26.99 -0.54 -10.39
CA GLU A 447 28.37 -0.08 -10.23
C GLU A 447 28.36 1.33 -9.62
N VAL A 448 29.22 1.56 -8.62
CA VAL A 448 29.24 2.79 -7.83
C VAL A 448 30.65 3.36 -7.78
N VAL A 449 30.83 4.58 -8.28
CA VAL A 449 32.04 5.37 -8.07
C VAL A 449 31.80 6.30 -6.88
N LEU A 450 32.57 6.15 -5.80
CA LEU A 450 32.47 6.99 -4.60
C LEU A 450 33.64 7.97 -4.56
N VAL A 451 33.36 9.27 -4.62
CA VAL A 451 34.35 10.34 -4.72
C VAL A 451 34.26 11.29 -3.52
N ASP A 452 35.38 11.59 -2.87
CA ASP A 452 35.50 12.75 -1.97
C ASP A 452 36.97 13.25 -2.01
N PRO A 453 37.22 14.57 -2.19
CA PRO A 453 38.60 15.09 -2.24
C PRO A 453 39.35 14.95 -0.91
N ASN A 454 38.64 14.79 0.20
CA ASN A 454 39.23 14.56 1.51
C ASN A 454 39.41 13.05 1.76
N ARG A 455 40.64 12.56 1.62
CA ARG A 455 40.99 11.15 1.85
C ARG A 455 40.48 10.59 3.20
N PRO A 456 40.65 11.27 4.36
CA PRO A 456 40.03 10.83 5.61
C PRO A 456 38.52 10.61 5.53
N ARG A 457 37.75 11.56 4.98
CA ARG A 457 36.28 11.39 4.82
C ARG A 457 35.92 10.22 3.90
N LEU A 458 36.69 9.99 2.84
CA LEU A 458 36.49 8.84 1.94
C LEU A 458 36.74 7.51 2.65
N VAL A 459 37.81 7.41 3.45
CA VAL A 459 38.12 6.20 4.24
C VAL A 459 37.01 5.92 5.25
N GLU A 460 36.59 6.93 6.02
CA GLU A 460 35.49 6.81 7.00
C GLU A 460 34.18 6.36 6.32
N ALA A 461 33.89 6.83 5.11
CA ALA A 461 32.74 6.39 4.33
C ALA A 461 32.81 4.91 3.91
N LEU A 462 33.98 4.44 3.50
CA LEU A 462 34.21 3.03 3.16
C LEU A 462 34.12 2.11 4.38
N GLU A 463 34.65 2.55 5.52
CA GLU A 463 34.55 1.84 6.80
C GLU A 463 33.09 1.68 7.25
N ARG A 464 32.26 2.73 7.12
CA ARG A 464 30.82 2.66 7.40
C ARG A 464 30.08 1.69 6.48
N ILE A 465 30.43 1.63 5.18
CA ILE A 465 29.87 0.66 4.23
C ILE A 465 30.26 -0.78 4.61
N ALA A 466 31.56 -1.01 4.90
CA ALA A 466 32.07 -2.31 5.32
C ALA A 466 31.38 -2.81 6.60
N THR A 467 31.28 -1.96 7.62
CA THR A 467 30.61 -2.28 8.90
C THR A 467 29.14 -2.64 8.69
N ALA A 468 28.43 -1.90 7.82
CA ALA A 468 27.02 -2.15 7.54
C ALA A 468 26.79 -3.48 6.78
N GLN A 469 27.69 -3.86 5.87
CA GLN A 469 27.62 -5.15 5.18
C GLN A 469 28.03 -6.32 6.08
N GLU A 470 29.09 -6.17 6.87
CA GLU A 470 29.55 -7.25 7.76
C GLU A 470 28.51 -7.56 8.83
N ARG A 471 27.77 -6.55 9.28
CA ARG A 471 26.55 -6.74 10.08
C ARG A 471 25.50 -7.57 9.34
N GLN A 472 25.17 -7.26 8.09
CA GLN A 472 24.20 -8.06 7.32
C GLN A 472 24.68 -9.51 7.09
N VAL A 473 25.99 -9.74 6.93
CA VAL A 473 26.57 -11.09 6.84
C VAL A 473 26.44 -11.83 8.18
N THR A 474 26.79 -11.17 9.29
CA THR A 474 26.71 -11.73 10.65
C THR A 474 25.27 -12.05 11.07
N GLU A 475 24.30 -11.23 10.66
CA GLU A 475 22.86 -11.46 10.87
C GLU A 475 22.26 -12.52 9.91
N GLY A 476 23.03 -13.05 8.95
CA GLY A 476 22.54 -13.99 7.93
C GLY A 476 21.69 -13.37 6.81
N HIS A 477 21.52 -12.05 6.82
CA HIS A 477 20.81 -11.29 5.78
C HIS A 477 21.58 -11.18 4.45
N MET A 478 22.90 -11.41 4.46
CA MET A 478 23.76 -11.41 3.27
C MET A 478 24.73 -12.59 3.28
N GLN A 479 25.03 -13.17 2.12
CA GLN A 479 26.09 -14.18 1.97
C GLN A 479 27.46 -13.51 1.76
N PRO A 480 28.58 -14.03 2.30
CA PRO A 480 29.92 -13.44 2.11
C PRO A 480 30.28 -13.20 0.64
N ALA A 481 30.02 -14.17 -0.24
CA ALA A 481 30.25 -14.02 -1.68
C ALA A 481 29.42 -12.90 -2.32
N ALA A 482 28.25 -12.55 -1.76
CA ALA A 482 27.43 -11.44 -2.22
C ALA A 482 27.95 -10.08 -1.71
N ARG A 483 28.56 -10.02 -0.51
CA ARG A 483 29.34 -8.86 -0.03
C ARG A 483 30.53 -8.63 -0.95
N ASP A 484 31.30 -9.67 -1.23
CA ASP A 484 32.54 -9.55 -2.02
C ASP A 484 32.24 -9.15 -3.48
N ALA A 485 31.17 -9.69 -4.06
CA ALA A 485 30.65 -9.25 -5.35
C ALA A 485 30.09 -7.82 -5.36
N GLN A 486 29.71 -7.24 -4.20
CA GLN A 486 29.38 -5.82 -4.09
C GLN A 486 30.65 -4.95 -4.04
N TRP A 487 31.68 -5.35 -3.30
CA TRP A 487 32.97 -4.64 -3.28
C TRP A 487 33.64 -4.58 -4.67
N ALA A 488 33.54 -5.66 -5.45
CA ALA A 488 34.00 -5.68 -6.85
C ALA A 488 33.30 -4.64 -7.77
N ARG A 489 32.20 -4.01 -7.33
CA ARG A 489 31.48 -2.94 -8.05
C ARG A 489 31.63 -1.55 -7.40
N LEU A 490 32.44 -1.40 -6.36
CA LEU A 490 32.67 -0.13 -5.65
C LEU A 490 34.06 0.43 -6.00
N THR A 491 34.10 1.59 -6.65
CA THR A 491 35.34 2.28 -7.04
C THR A 491 35.52 3.56 -6.20
N PRO A 492 36.39 3.58 -5.17
CA PRO A 492 36.71 4.79 -4.43
C PRO A 492 37.74 5.66 -5.17
N ALA A 493 37.55 6.98 -5.18
CA ALA A 493 38.47 7.93 -5.80
C ALA A 493 38.52 9.29 -5.07
N LEU A 494 39.60 10.06 -5.29
CA LEU A 494 39.79 11.39 -4.69
C LEU A 494 39.51 12.56 -5.64
N GLY A 495 39.38 12.31 -6.95
CA GLY A 495 39.20 13.35 -7.96
C GLY A 495 37.95 13.12 -8.80
N ALA A 496 37.26 14.21 -9.15
CA ALA A 496 36.02 14.18 -9.94
C ALA A 496 36.16 13.41 -11.27
N ALA A 497 37.34 13.39 -11.88
CA ALA A 497 37.63 12.65 -13.12
C ALA A 497 37.23 11.15 -13.09
N ALA A 498 37.17 10.51 -11.92
CA ALA A 498 36.69 9.12 -11.80
C ALA A 498 35.19 8.95 -12.14
N LEU A 499 34.42 10.05 -12.18
CA LEU A 499 33.02 10.10 -12.59
C LEU A 499 32.83 9.97 -14.11
N GLU A 500 33.92 9.99 -14.90
CA GLU A 500 33.85 9.78 -16.35
C GLU A 500 33.15 8.45 -16.65
N GLY A 501 32.14 8.48 -17.53
CA GLY A 501 31.32 7.32 -17.88
C GLY A 501 30.30 6.88 -16.83
N CYS A 502 30.00 7.69 -15.81
CA CYS A 502 28.81 7.50 -14.97
C CYS A 502 27.57 8.05 -15.69
N GLU A 503 26.43 7.34 -15.64
CA GLU A 503 25.19 7.77 -16.29
C GLU A 503 24.39 8.78 -15.45
N LEU A 504 24.61 8.76 -14.13
CA LEU A 504 24.03 9.65 -13.16
C LEU A 504 25.01 9.84 -12.00
N VAL A 505 25.20 11.07 -11.53
CA VAL A 505 26.01 11.40 -10.34
C VAL A 505 25.13 12.02 -9.27
N LEU A 506 25.11 11.41 -8.08
CA LEU A 506 24.50 11.95 -6.86
C LEU A 506 25.51 12.91 -6.20
N LEU A 507 25.14 14.18 -6.05
CA LEU A 507 25.99 15.24 -5.50
C LEU A 507 25.56 15.57 -4.07
N GLY A 508 26.44 15.33 -3.09
CA GLY A 508 26.13 15.51 -1.68
C GLY A 508 26.00 16.98 -1.21
N GLU A 509 26.56 17.91 -1.98
CA GLU A 509 26.41 19.36 -1.78
C GLU A 509 26.66 20.12 -3.09
N ALA A 510 26.10 21.32 -3.21
CA ALA A 510 26.10 22.08 -4.46
C ALA A 510 27.49 22.55 -4.94
N GLY A 511 28.48 22.59 -4.05
CA GLY A 511 29.87 22.96 -4.40
C GLY A 511 30.48 22.02 -5.45
N PHE A 512 30.16 20.72 -5.40
CA PHE A 512 30.67 19.73 -6.35
C PHE A 512 30.06 19.82 -7.76
N LEU A 513 29.08 20.71 -8.00
CA LEU A 513 28.37 20.78 -9.28
C LEU A 513 29.29 21.18 -10.44
N ALA A 514 30.21 22.12 -10.24
CA ALA A 514 31.14 22.55 -11.29
C ALA A 514 32.11 21.43 -11.69
N GLU A 515 32.79 20.82 -10.71
CA GLU A 515 33.69 19.69 -10.93
C GLU A 515 32.96 18.49 -11.60
N ALA A 516 31.71 18.23 -11.22
CA ALA A 516 30.90 17.17 -11.84
C ALA A 516 30.42 17.52 -13.26
N VAL A 517 30.20 18.80 -13.56
CA VAL A 517 29.88 19.29 -14.91
C VAL A 517 31.07 19.12 -15.86
N GLU A 518 32.29 19.38 -15.36
CA GLU A 518 33.54 19.23 -16.12
C GLU A 518 33.95 17.76 -16.29
N ALA A 519 33.81 16.93 -15.25
CA ALA A 519 34.24 15.53 -15.25
C ALA A 519 33.24 14.53 -15.85
N THR A 520 32.11 14.98 -16.41
CA THR A 520 31.09 14.09 -16.98
C THR A 520 30.63 14.53 -18.38
N MET A 521 30.22 13.56 -19.20
CA MET A 521 29.72 13.83 -20.55
C MET A 521 28.34 14.52 -20.50
N PRO A 522 28.03 15.44 -21.44
CA PRO A 522 26.68 15.97 -21.64
C PRO A 522 25.64 14.84 -21.76
N GLY A 523 24.50 14.98 -21.08
CA GLY A 523 23.50 13.92 -20.95
C GLY A 523 23.70 13.00 -19.74
N THR A 524 24.80 13.13 -18.98
CA THR A 524 24.95 12.53 -17.63
C THR A 524 24.08 13.29 -16.64
N THR A 525 23.20 12.61 -15.92
CA THR A 525 22.27 13.27 -14.97
C THR A 525 23.01 13.70 -13.70
N LEU A 526 22.91 14.98 -13.33
CA LEU A 526 23.56 15.54 -12.14
C LEU A 526 22.49 15.84 -11.07
N ALA A 527 22.52 15.06 -9.99
CA ALA A 527 21.41 14.94 -9.05
C ALA A 527 21.81 15.42 -7.65
N LEU A 528 21.39 16.64 -7.30
CA LEU A 528 21.72 17.31 -6.03
C LEU A 528 20.91 16.75 -4.87
N ILE A 529 21.60 16.22 -3.86
CA ILE A 529 21.01 15.74 -2.61
C ILE A 529 20.82 16.93 -1.65
N GLY A 530 19.67 16.98 -0.97
CA GLY A 530 19.44 17.95 0.11
C GLY A 530 18.77 19.26 -0.32
N ARG A 531 19.01 20.35 0.42
CA ARG A 531 18.29 21.65 0.26
C ARG A 531 18.97 22.58 -0.76
N ALA A 532 19.38 22.07 -1.92
CA ALA A 532 19.83 22.91 -3.01
C ALA A 532 18.61 23.43 -3.78
N ASP A 533 18.42 24.75 -3.78
CA ASP A 533 17.70 25.40 -4.88
C ASP A 533 18.61 25.33 -6.12
N LEU A 534 18.03 25.01 -7.28
CA LEU A 534 18.82 24.77 -8.49
C LEU A 534 19.38 26.11 -9.00
N ALA A 535 20.70 26.28 -8.93
CA ALA A 535 21.39 27.50 -9.33
C ALA A 535 21.11 27.84 -10.80
N ALA A 536 20.49 28.99 -11.05
CA ALA A 536 19.85 29.31 -12.33
C ALA A 536 20.80 29.41 -13.54
N ASP A 537 22.09 29.62 -13.29
CA ASP A 537 23.09 29.99 -14.31
C ASP A 537 24.20 28.94 -14.50
N ALA A 538 24.10 27.75 -13.89
CA ALA A 538 25.12 26.71 -14.07
C ALA A 538 25.05 26.06 -15.47
N ALA A 539 26.19 25.67 -16.02
CA ALA A 539 26.23 24.99 -17.31
C ALA A 539 25.49 23.62 -17.26
N ARG A 540 24.95 23.18 -18.41
CA ARG A 540 24.21 21.92 -18.56
C ARG A 540 22.93 21.80 -17.69
N MET A 541 22.16 22.88 -17.49
CA MET A 541 20.86 22.85 -16.76
C MET A 541 19.91 21.71 -17.17
N ALA A 542 19.93 21.28 -18.44
CA ALA A 542 19.12 20.16 -18.93
C ALA A 542 19.44 18.80 -18.27
N ASP A 543 20.64 18.65 -17.70
CA ASP A 543 21.09 17.46 -16.99
C ASP A 543 20.85 17.51 -15.48
N ILE A 544 20.58 18.71 -14.93
CA ILE A 544 20.65 19.02 -13.50
C ILE A 544 19.27 18.97 -12.84
N LEU A 545 19.17 18.30 -11.69
CA LEU A 545 17.96 18.19 -10.88
C LEU A 545 18.26 18.01 -9.38
N GLY A 546 17.24 18.18 -8.54
CA GLY A 546 17.29 17.80 -7.12
C GLY A 546 16.79 16.36 -6.94
N PHE A 547 17.51 15.57 -6.16
CA PHE A 547 17.12 14.20 -5.75
C PHE A 547 17.02 14.20 -4.22
N ARG A 548 15.82 14.49 -3.70
CA ARG A 548 15.61 14.82 -2.29
C ARG A 548 14.92 13.70 -1.53
N PRO A 549 15.61 12.98 -0.62
CA PRO A 549 14.95 12.18 0.41
C PRO A 549 13.98 13.06 1.22
N ALA A 550 12.70 12.68 1.19
CA ALA A 550 11.59 13.43 1.78
C ALA A 550 10.98 12.73 3.02
N GLY A 551 11.70 11.73 3.56
CA GLY A 551 11.24 10.82 4.61
C GLY A 551 10.65 9.52 4.04
N GLY A 552 10.34 8.57 4.94
CA GLY A 552 9.80 7.26 4.57
C GLY A 552 10.67 6.53 3.54
N ARG A 553 10.09 6.22 2.36
CA ARG A 553 10.80 5.70 1.18
C ARG A 553 10.73 6.66 -0.01
N LEU A 554 10.41 7.93 0.21
CA LEU A 554 10.11 8.90 -0.84
C LEU A 554 11.34 9.73 -1.26
N ILE A 555 11.61 9.75 -2.56
CA ILE A 555 12.44 10.75 -3.23
C ILE A 555 11.54 11.77 -3.94
N GLU A 556 11.68 13.03 -3.59
CA GLU A 556 11.20 14.13 -4.43
C GLU A 556 12.27 14.49 -5.48
N VAL A 557 11.92 14.30 -6.75
CA VAL A 557 12.71 14.67 -7.93
C VAL A 557 12.31 16.09 -8.33
N VAL A 558 13.12 17.07 -7.93
CA VAL A 558 12.88 18.50 -8.20
C VAL A 558 13.50 18.86 -9.54
N ALA A 559 12.65 19.17 -10.52
CA ALA A 559 13.04 19.62 -11.85
C ALA A 559 13.01 21.16 -11.93
N GLY A 560 14.08 21.77 -12.45
CA GLY A 560 14.09 23.19 -12.82
C GLY A 560 13.43 23.42 -14.19
N PRO A 561 13.21 24.68 -14.59
CA PRO A 561 12.51 25.02 -15.84
C PRO A 561 13.17 24.47 -17.12
N GLN A 562 14.48 24.18 -17.08
CA GLN A 562 15.25 23.65 -18.20
C GLN A 562 15.59 22.15 -18.08
N THR A 563 15.34 21.52 -16.91
CA THR A 563 15.70 20.12 -16.65
C THR A 563 15.00 19.16 -17.61
N SER A 564 15.76 18.35 -18.35
CA SER A 564 15.21 17.45 -19.37
C SER A 564 14.34 16.33 -18.78
N GLY A 565 13.35 15.88 -19.56
CA GLY A 565 12.55 14.70 -19.21
C GLY A 565 13.38 13.42 -19.10
N ALA A 566 14.50 13.32 -19.84
CA ALA A 566 15.43 12.20 -19.77
C ALA A 566 16.16 12.15 -18.41
N ALA A 567 16.65 13.28 -17.91
CA ALA A 567 17.27 13.38 -16.59
C ALA A 567 16.27 13.01 -15.47
N GLN A 568 15.06 13.56 -15.53
CA GLN A 568 13.97 13.24 -14.59
C GLN A 568 13.63 11.75 -14.61
N ALA A 569 13.49 11.15 -15.79
CA ALA A 569 13.17 9.73 -15.93
C ALA A 569 14.32 8.82 -15.45
N ARG A 570 15.59 9.18 -15.69
CA ARG A 570 16.75 8.43 -15.15
C ARG A 570 16.82 8.50 -13.63
N ALA A 571 16.54 9.66 -13.03
CA ALA A 571 16.45 9.81 -11.57
C ALA A 571 15.30 8.99 -10.96
N ILE A 572 14.11 9.02 -11.57
CA ILE A 572 12.96 8.20 -11.17
C ILE A 572 13.26 6.69 -11.32
N ALA A 573 13.96 6.29 -12.38
CA ALA A 573 14.39 4.91 -12.60
C ALA A 573 15.43 4.45 -11.56
N LEU A 574 16.37 5.32 -11.18
CA LEU A 574 17.32 5.06 -10.09
C LEU A 574 16.59 4.89 -8.75
N ALA A 575 15.73 5.83 -8.36
CA ALA A 575 14.99 5.76 -7.11
C ALA A 575 14.21 4.43 -7.00
N ARG A 576 13.47 4.05 -8.05
CA ARG A 576 12.77 2.74 -8.12
C ARG A 576 13.71 1.55 -8.00
N ARG A 577 14.88 1.60 -8.65
CA ARG A 577 15.89 0.54 -8.59
C ARG A 577 16.51 0.40 -7.19
N LEU A 578 16.61 1.50 -6.43
CA LEU A 578 16.96 1.52 -5.00
C LEU A 578 15.79 1.12 -4.07
N GLY A 579 14.64 0.71 -4.64
CA GLY A 579 13.44 0.36 -3.87
C GLY A 579 12.71 1.57 -3.27
N MET A 580 13.02 2.79 -3.71
CA MET A 580 12.38 4.02 -3.27
C MET A 580 11.22 4.42 -4.20
N GLU A 581 10.22 5.04 -3.60
CA GLU A 581 9.16 5.75 -4.32
C GLU A 581 9.69 7.08 -4.83
N ALA A 582 9.18 7.55 -5.97
CA ALA A 582 9.64 8.78 -6.59
C ALA A 582 8.45 9.64 -7.02
N LEU A 583 8.49 10.92 -6.64
CA LEU A 583 7.52 11.94 -7.04
C LEU A 583 8.25 13.09 -7.74
N ARG A 584 7.70 13.59 -8.85
CA ARG A 584 8.23 14.76 -9.56
C ARG A 584 7.57 16.05 -9.05
N CYS A 585 8.37 17.08 -8.79
CA CYS A 585 7.89 18.44 -8.60
C CYS A 585 8.85 19.45 -9.24
N ALA A 586 8.49 20.74 -9.22
CA ALA A 586 9.42 21.85 -9.48
C ALA A 586 9.56 22.77 -8.25
N ALA A 587 9.01 22.36 -7.10
CA ALA A 587 8.97 23.16 -5.88
C ALA A 587 10.37 23.32 -5.27
N PRO A 588 10.90 24.56 -5.13
CA PRO A 588 12.14 24.80 -4.38
C PRO A 588 12.02 24.30 -2.95
N GLY A 589 13.06 23.62 -2.45
CA GLY A 589 13.00 22.88 -1.18
C GLY A 589 12.07 21.66 -1.12
N GLY A 590 11.25 21.40 -2.13
CA GLY A 590 10.29 20.28 -2.18
C GLY A 590 8.92 20.53 -1.53
N ILE A 591 7.94 19.73 -1.94
CA ILE A 591 6.53 19.78 -1.54
C ILE A 591 6.39 19.52 -0.04
N GLY A 592 6.83 18.35 0.44
CA GLY A 592 6.62 17.94 1.83
C GLY A 592 7.25 18.94 2.81
N ALA A 593 8.42 19.48 2.46
CA ALA A 593 9.10 20.50 3.25
C ALA A 593 8.33 21.83 3.34
N ARG A 594 7.82 22.38 2.22
CA ARG A 594 7.00 23.61 2.21
C ARG A 594 5.71 23.43 2.99
N VAL A 595 4.95 22.37 2.70
CA VAL A 595 3.65 22.12 3.34
C VAL A 595 3.79 21.86 4.84
N MET A 596 4.74 21.03 5.27
CA MET A 596 4.98 20.79 6.71
C MET A 596 5.54 22.02 7.44
N ALA A 597 6.18 22.98 6.74
CA ALA A 597 6.59 24.24 7.35
C ALA A 597 5.39 25.12 7.72
N LYS A 598 4.37 25.20 6.85
CA LYS A 598 3.11 25.90 7.16
C LYS A 598 2.31 25.18 8.26
N GLY A 599 2.32 23.84 8.27
CA GLY A 599 1.77 23.04 9.39
C GLY A 599 2.44 23.36 10.74
N ARG A 600 3.78 23.34 10.82
CA ARG A 600 4.52 23.74 12.03
C ARG A 600 4.24 25.19 12.44
N ALA A 601 4.17 26.11 11.48
CA ALA A 601 3.91 27.53 11.77
C ALA A 601 2.49 27.77 12.32
N ALA A 602 1.49 26.99 11.87
CA ALA A 602 0.13 27.00 12.43
C ALA A 602 0.10 26.43 13.86
N VAL A 603 0.79 25.32 14.12
CA VAL A 603 0.90 24.74 15.48
C VAL A 603 1.60 25.71 16.44
N ALA A 604 2.73 26.29 16.05
CA ALA A 604 3.45 27.27 16.86
C ALA A 604 2.60 28.52 17.17
N TYR A 605 1.77 28.97 16.21
CA TYR A 605 0.81 30.06 16.44
C TYR A 605 -0.25 29.67 17.48
N LEU A 606 -0.85 28.49 17.36
CA LEU A 606 -1.90 28.04 18.28
C LEU A 606 -1.38 27.89 19.72
N ILE A 607 -0.14 27.39 19.89
CA ILE A 607 0.53 27.34 21.22
C ILE A 607 0.75 28.76 21.76
N ALA A 608 1.15 29.72 20.92
CA ALA A 608 1.28 31.12 21.32
C ALA A 608 -0.06 31.82 21.65
N GLN A 609 -1.19 31.26 21.21
CA GLN A 609 -2.55 31.66 21.65
C GLN A 609 -3.07 30.88 22.87
N GLY A 610 -2.23 30.04 23.50
CA GLY A 610 -2.56 29.31 24.73
C GLY A 610 -3.08 27.88 24.54
N GLU A 611 -3.15 27.36 23.31
CA GLU A 611 -3.56 25.97 23.06
C GLU A 611 -2.46 24.99 23.52
N THR A 612 -2.81 23.98 24.31
CA THR A 612 -1.81 23.08 24.91
C THR A 612 -1.22 22.08 23.88
N PRO A 613 0.08 21.71 23.99
CA PRO A 613 0.68 20.63 23.21
C PRO A 613 -0.11 19.31 23.28
N ALA A 614 -0.66 18.96 24.44
CA ALA A 614 -1.46 17.75 24.61
C ALA A 614 -2.76 17.78 23.77
N ALA A 615 -3.48 18.91 23.76
CA ALA A 615 -4.70 19.07 22.96
C ALA A 615 -4.40 19.07 21.45
N LEU A 616 -3.35 19.77 21.03
CA LEU A 616 -2.91 19.81 19.63
C LEU A 616 -2.42 18.43 19.15
N ALA A 617 -1.62 17.72 19.95
CA ALA A 617 -1.18 16.37 19.64
C ALA A 617 -2.37 15.39 19.56
N GLY A 618 -3.33 15.49 20.47
CA GLY A 618 -4.56 14.69 20.46
C GLY A 618 -5.46 14.94 19.25
N ALA A 619 -5.53 16.19 18.76
CA ALA A 619 -6.31 16.57 17.58
C ALA A 619 -5.62 16.21 16.25
N LEU A 620 -4.27 16.15 16.23
CA LEU A 620 -3.47 15.79 15.06
C LEU A 620 -3.09 14.31 15.00
N LEU A 621 -3.29 13.54 16.07
CA LEU A 621 -2.95 12.12 16.20
C LEU A 621 -3.52 11.26 15.05
N ASP A 622 -4.80 11.45 14.71
CA ASP A 622 -5.47 10.62 13.72
C ASP A 622 -5.00 10.87 12.27
N TYR A 623 -4.47 12.07 12.03
CA TYR A 623 -3.83 12.43 10.76
C TYR A 623 -2.37 11.96 10.70
N GLY A 624 -1.83 11.33 11.75
CA GLY A 624 -0.41 10.97 11.89
C GLY A 624 0.51 12.16 12.26
N LEU A 625 -0.03 13.37 12.33
CA LEU A 625 0.72 14.63 12.38
C LEU A 625 1.18 15.04 13.79
N LYS A 626 1.26 14.11 14.77
CA LYS A 626 1.74 14.44 16.13
C LYS A 626 3.17 15.01 16.16
N SER A 627 3.98 14.69 15.15
CA SER A 627 5.33 15.21 14.92
C SER A 627 5.41 16.70 14.57
N LEU A 628 4.28 17.37 14.30
CA LEU A 628 4.23 18.83 14.15
C LEU A 628 4.26 19.57 15.49
N VAL A 629 4.01 18.87 16.62
CA VAL A 629 3.75 19.48 17.92
C VAL A 629 4.99 19.35 18.83
N PRO A 630 5.60 20.47 19.25
CA PRO A 630 6.69 20.44 20.23
C PRO A 630 6.15 19.98 21.59
N ASP A 631 6.98 19.28 22.36
CA ASP A 631 6.67 18.80 23.72
C ASP A 631 5.35 18.00 23.83
N ALA A 632 4.95 17.36 22.72
CA ALA A 632 3.81 16.47 22.68
C ALA A 632 4.05 15.25 23.60
N PRO A 633 3.06 14.83 24.42
CA PRO A 633 3.19 13.61 25.19
C PRO A 633 3.33 12.41 24.25
N GLU A 634 4.12 11.42 24.63
CA GLU A 634 4.44 10.25 23.80
C GLU A 634 3.17 9.54 23.30
N GLN A 635 2.20 9.39 24.19
CA GLN A 635 0.89 8.79 23.96
C GLN A 635 -0.22 9.83 24.26
N PRO A 636 -0.55 10.73 23.31
CA PRO A 636 -1.65 11.67 23.50
C PRO A 636 -2.98 10.93 23.43
N ALA A 637 -3.92 11.26 24.32
CA ALA A 637 -5.30 10.82 24.17
C ALA A 637 -5.91 11.43 22.89
N ALA A 638 -6.71 10.66 22.16
CA ALA A 638 -7.39 11.15 20.96
C ALA A 638 -8.40 12.24 21.35
N ALA A 639 -8.15 13.49 20.94
CA ALA A 639 -8.95 14.65 21.31
C ALA A 639 -9.68 15.18 20.07
N VAL A 640 -10.98 14.92 19.96
CA VAL A 640 -11.79 15.37 18.81
C VAL A 640 -12.07 16.88 18.96
N VAL A 641 -11.12 17.70 18.52
CA VAL A 641 -11.23 19.17 18.51
C VAL A 641 -11.09 19.68 17.06
N PRO A 642 -12.16 19.65 16.24
CA PRO A 642 -12.08 19.93 14.80
C PRO A 642 -11.57 21.34 14.45
N ARG A 643 -11.73 22.31 15.36
CA ARG A 643 -11.16 23.66 15.23
C ARG A 643 -9.62 23.63 15.14
N LEU A 644 -8.95 22.80 15.94
CA LEU A 644 -7.49 22.77 16.01
C LEU A 644 -6.87 22.07 14.79
N SER A 645 -7.34 20.86 14.50
CA SER A 645 -6.91 20.13 13.30
C SER A 645 -7.28 20.90 12.03
N GLY A 646 -8.47 21.50 11.96
CA GLY A 646 -8.90 22.33 10.83
C GLY A 646 -8.00 23.53 10.55
N ARG A 647 -7.50 24.24 11.56
CA ARG A 647 -6.57 25.37 11.35
C ARG A 647 -5.20 24.94 10.84
N VAL A 648 -4.68 23.81 11.32
CA VAL A 648 -3.39 23.25 10.88
C VAL A 648 -3.48 22.66 9.47
N LEU A 649 -4.49 21.82 9.22
CA LEU A 649 -4.75 21.20 7.91
C LEU A 649 -5.13 22.26 6.87
N GLY A 650 -5.89 23.29 7.25
CA GLY A 650 -6.17 24.46 6.41
C GLY A 650 -4.90 25.19 5.98
N ALA A 651 -3.94 25.44 6.88
CA ALA A 651 -2.65 26.05 6.52
C ALA A 651 -1.83 25.16 5.55
N MET A 652 -1.87 23.84 5.74
CA MET A 652 -1.19 22.87 4.87
C MET A 652 -1.83 22.79 3.48
N ALA A 653 -3.16 22.68 3.40
CA ALA A 653 -3.91 22.65 2.14
C ALA A 653 -3.81 23.97 1.36
N ASN A 654 -3.80 25.09 2.06
CA ASN A 654 -3.61 26.41 1.46
C ASN A 654 -2.22 26.54 0.80
N GLU A 655 -1.18 25.95 1.41
CA GLU A 655 0.15 25.87 0.79
C GLU A 655 0.19 24.92 -0.42
N GLY A 656 -0.50 23.77 -0.35
CA GLY A 656 -0.68 22.90 -1.51
C GLY A 656 -1.40 23.62 -2.66
N ALA A 657 -2.43 24.41 -2.37
CA ALA A 657 -3.13 25.23 -3.36
C ALA A 657 -2.26 26.35 -3.96
N ARG A 658 -1.34 26.94 -3.17
CA ARG A 658 -0.31 27.86 -3.70
C ARG A 658 0.66 27.13 -4.63
N LEU A 659 1.22 26.00 -4.21
CA LEU A 659 2.12 25.17 -5.01
C LEU A 659 1.54 24.76 -6.38
N LEU A 660 0.23 24.50 -6.43
CA LEU A 660 -0.51 24.22 -7.66
C LEU A 660 -0.70 25.49 -8.51
N GLY A 661 -1.11 26.61 -7.91
CA GLY A 661 -1.27 27.89 -8.61
C GLY A 661 0.04 28.50 -9.12
N GLU A 662 1.16 28.21 -8.45
CA GLU A 662 2.54 28.53 -8.87
C GLU A 662 3.05 27.59 -9.99
N GLY A 663 2.31 26.54 -10.35
CA GLY A 663 2.69 25.54 -11.36
C GLY A 663 3.81 24.58 -10.93
N LEU A 664 4.17 24.59 -9.64
CA LEU A 664 5.31 23.82 -9.10
C LEU A 664 4.96 22.36 -8.78
N VAL A 665 3.67 22.03 -8.78
CA VAL A 665 3.13 20.67 -8.58
C VAL A 665 2.05 20.43 -9.63
N ALA A 666 2.00 19.23 -10.20
CA ALA A 666 1.10 18.94 -11.33
C ALA A 666 -0.35 18.72 -10.89
N ARG A 667 -0.59 17.98 -9.80
CA ARG A 667 -1.93 17.60 -9.32
C ARG A 667 -2.04 17.69 -7.79
N PRO A 668 -3.23 17.97 -7.23
CA PRO A 668 -3.44 17.91 -5.78
C PRO A 668 -3.06 16.57 -5.14
N SER A 669 -3.27 15.45 -5.85
CA SER A 669 -2.88 14.12 -5.39
C SER A 669 -1.36 13.94 -5.24
N ASP A 670 -0.54 14.70 -5.97
CA ASP A 670 0.91 14.70 -5.79
C ASP A 670 1.31 15.32 -4.44
N VAL A 671 0.58 16.36 -3.99
CA VAL A 671 0.76 16.95 -2.66
C VAL A 671 0.42 15.91 -1.58
N ASP A 672 -0.75 15.29 -1.69
CA ASP A 672 -1.20 14.27 -0.75
C ASP A 672 -0.22 13.09 -0.66
N PHE A 673 0.27 12.59 -1.80
CA PHE A 673 1.26 11.53 -1.85
C PHE A 673 2.58 11.93 -1.17
N ALA A 674 3.08 13.15 -1.38
CA ALA A 674 4.28 13.65 -0.70
C ALA A 674 4.14 13.65 0.84
N LEU A 675 2.95 13.98 1.34
CA LEU A 675 2.68 14.02 2.77
C LEU A 675 2.49 12.61 3.37
N MET A 676 1.84 11.70 2.64
CA MET A 676 1.66 10.31 3.09
C MET A 676 2.95 9.49 3.05
N ALA A 677 3.66 9.48 1.92
CA ALA A 677 4.83 8.62 1.71
C ALA A 677 6.11 9.14 2.39
N GLY A 678 6.26 10.48 2.48
CA GLY A 678 7.42 11.12 3.11
C GLY A 678 7.21 11.52 4.57
N ASN A 679 6.08 12.15 4.88
CA ASN A 679 5.95 13.01 6.07
C ASN A 679 5.01 12.44 7.15
N GLY A 680 4.59 11.18 7.03
CA GLY A 680 3.82 10.46 8.05
C GLY A 680 2.33 10.78 8.11
N PHE A 681 1.76 11.46 7.10
CA PHE A 681 0.32 11.69 7.03
C PHE A 681 -0.42 10.35 6.88
N ALA A 682 -1.44 10.12 7.70
CA ALA A 682 -2.17 8.85 7.74
C ALA A 682 -2.88 8.55 6.40
N ARG A 683 -2.59 7.39 5.78
CA ARG A 683 -3.20 6.99 4.49
C ARG A 683 -4.74 6.91 4.54
N TRP A 684 -5.31 6.56 5.71
CA TRP A 684 -6.77 6.56 5.94
C TRP A 684 -7.39 7.94 6.17
N GLN A 685 -6.58 9.01 6.17
CA GLN A 685 -7.05 10.41 6.07
C GLN A 685 -6.69 11.07 4.72
N GLY A 686 -6.03 10.35 3.80
CA GLY A 686 -5.88 10.69 2.38
C GLY A 686 -4.88 11.80 2.04
N GLY A 687 -4.76 12.84 2.87
CA GLY A 687 -3.83 13.96 2.68
C GLY A 687 -4.50 15.33 2.90
N PRO A 688 -3.72 16.44 2.95
CA PRO A 688 -4.27 17.79 3.16
C PRO A 688 -5.20 18.26 2.04
N MET A 689 -4.98 17.87 0.78
CA MET A 689 -5.83 18.26 -0.35
C MET A 689 -7.12 17.43 -0.39
N PHE A 690 -7.03 16.12 -0.13
CA PHE A 690 -8.21 15.27 0.08
C PHE A 690 -9.07 15.75 1.26
N TRP A 691 -8.45 16.15 2.38
CA TRP A 691 -9.14 16.78 3.50
C TRP A 691 -9.82 18.09 3.10
N ALA A 692 -9.15 18.93 2.30
CA ALA A 692 -9.69 20.19 1.80
C ALA A 692 -10.91 20.00 0.88
N ASP A 693 -10.90 18.96 0.04
CA ASP A 693 -12.07 18.60 -0.77
C ASP A 693 -13.24 18.09 0.08
N ARG A 694 -12.96 17.27 1.11
CA ARG A 694 -13.98 16.82 2.07
C ARG A 694 -14.51 17.95 2.95
N ARG A 695 -13.74 19.03 3.17
CA ARG A 695 -14.23 20.29 3.76
C ARG A 695 -15.07 21.10 2.76
N GLY A 696 -14.77 20.98 1.47
CA GLY A 696 -15.40 21.73 0.38
C GLY A 696 -14.73 23.10 0.19
N PRO A 697 -14.20 23.44 -1.01
CA PRO A 697 -13.47 24.70 -1.22
C PRO A 697 -14.25 25.98 -0.86
N ILE A 698 -15.58 25.99 -0.96
CA ILE A 698 -16.44 27.10 -0.51
C ILE A 698 -16.29 27.36 1.00
N LEU A 699 -16.37 26.30 1.82
CA LEU A 699 -16.27 26.40 3.28
C LEU A 699 -14.81 26.60 3.72
N LEU A 700 -13.87 25.92 3.08
CA LEU A 700 -12.44 26.13 3.34
C LEU A 700 -12.03 27.58 3.04
N ARG A 701 -12.53 28.19 1.96
CA ARG A 701 -12.31 29.62 1.70
C ARG A 701 -12.81 30.48 2.85
N HIS A 702 -14.05 30.29 3.28
CA HIS A 702 -14.64 31.07 4.37
C HIS A 702 -13.84 30.94 5.68
N ASP A 703 -13.46 29.70 6.04
CA ASP A 703 -12.61 29.43 7.21
C ASP A 703 -11.26 30.16 7.10
N LEU A 704 -10.60 30.06 5.95
CA LEU A 704 -9.32 30.70 5.66
C LEU A 704 -9.40 32.23 5.70
N GLN A 705 -10.45 32.82 5.15
CA GLN A 705 -10.70 34.27 5.21
C GLN A 705 -10.83 34.75 6.66
N GLY A 706 -11.61 34.06 7.49
CA GLY A 706 -11.75 34.40 8.92
C GLY A 706 -10.44 34.23 9.71
N TRP A 707 -9.65 33.19 9.43
CA TRP A 707 -8.35 33.00 10.10
C TRP A 707 -7.24 33.91 9.55
N ALA A 708 -7.43 34.53 8.38
CA ALA A 708 -6.45 35.45 7.80
C ALA A 708 -6.36 36.76 8.59
N GLU A 709 -7.41 37.19 9.28
CA GLU A 709 -7.39 38.35 10.18
C GLU A 709 -6.37 38.16 11.33
N GLU A 710 -6.30 36.94 11.87
CA GLU A 710 -5.36 36.57 12.92
C GLU A 710 -3.91 36.45 12.40
N ARG A 711 -3.72 35.85 11.22
CA ARG A 711 -2.39 35.63 10.64
C ARG A 711 -2.41 35.42 9.10
N PRO A 712 -2.20 36.47 8.30
CA PRO A 712 -2.27 36.41 6.84
C PRO A 712 -1.30 35.42 6.17
N ASP A 713 -0.05 35.31 6.65
CA ASP A 713 1.00 34.50 6.00
C ASP A 713 0.70 32.99 6.00
N LEU A 714 -0.21 32.53 6.85
CA LEU A 714 -0.72 31.16 6.83
C LEU A 714 -2.04 31.08 6.06
N TRP A 715 -3.02 31.88 6.48
CA TRP A 715 -4.42 31.61 6.18
C TRP A 715 -5.04 32.49 5.09
N SER A 716 -4.39 33.56 4.59
CA SER A 716 -4.90 34.23 3.37
C SER A 716 -5.08 33.24 2.23
N PRO A 717 -6.31 33.09 1.65
CA PRO A 717 -6.61 32.07 0.66
C PRO A 717 -5.69 32.12 -0.57
N ALA A 718 -5.25 30.95 -1.03
CA ALA A 718 -4.60 30.80 -2.32
C ALA A 718 -5.59 31.17 -3.45
N PRO A 719 -5.14 31.79 -4.55
CA PRO A 719 -6.00 32.11 -5.70
C PRO A 719 -6.76 30.91 -6.28
N LEU A 720 -6.20 29.70 -6.17
CA LEU A 720 -6.87 28.45 -6.58
C LEU A 720 -8.06 28.08 -5.67
N ILE A 721 -8.00 28.39 -4.37
CA ILE A 721 -9.13 28.19 -3.44
C ILE A 721 -10.24 29.21 -3.71
N GLU A 722 -9.87 30.45 -4.05
CA GLU A 722 -10.83 31.47 -4.49
C GLU A 722 -11.55 31.05 -5.78
N ASP A 723 -10.84 30.57 -6.80
CA ASP A 723 -11.45 30.10 -8.06
C ASP A 723 -12.34 28.86 -7.86
N LEU A 724 -11.85 27.82 -7.18
CA LEU A 724 -12.65 26.63 -6.86
C LEU A 724 -13.89 26.97 -6.03
N GLY A 725 -13.75 27.84 -5.01
CA GLY A 725 -14.84 28.31 -4.18
C GLY A 725 -15.83 29.24 -4.89
N ALA A 726 -15.40 29.99 -5.91
CA ALA A 726 -16.28 30.82 -6.73
C ALA A 726 -17.08 30.01 -7.76
N ARG A 727 -16.49 28.95 -8.32
CA ARG A 727 -17.11 28.12 -9.36
C ARG A 727 -17.80 26.85 -8.87
N GLY A 728 -17.69 26.53 -7.57
CA GLY A 728 -18.21 25.29 -6.98
C GLY A 728 -17.48 24.02 -7.44
N GLY A 729 -16.17 24.12 -7.70
CA GLY A 729 -15.33 23.00 -8.13
C GLY A 729 -14.53 22.36 -6.99
N HIS A 730 -13.89 21.23 -7.28
CA HIS A 730 -13.07 20.46 -6.36
C HIS A 730 -11.59 20.40 -6.78
N PHE A 731 -10.70 20.08 -5.84
CA PHE A 731 -9.31 19.75 -6.16
C PHE A 731 -9.22 18.44 -6.94
N ALA A 732 -10.07 17.47 -6.65
CA ALA A 732 -10.16 16.18 -7.35
C ALA A 732 -10.35 16.35 -8.87
N ASP A 733 -11.05 17.39 -9.31
CA ASP A 733 -11.22 17.73 -10.73
C ASP A 733 -9.89 17.99 -11.47
N LEU A 734 -8.84 18.33 -10.72
CA LEU A 734 -7.50 18.70 -11.21
C LEU A 734 -6.52 17.52 -11.23
N ASN A 735 -6.91 16.33 -10.80
CA ASN A 735 -6.04 15.13 -10.75
C ASN A 735 -5.88 14.41 -12.11
N ARG A 736 -6.05 15.13 -13.23
CA ARG A 736 -6.13 14.57 -14.60
C ARG A 736 -4.76 14.22 -15.18
#